data_AF-A0A084U3S4-F1
#
_entry.id   AF-A0A084U3S4-F1
#
_cell.length_a   1.000
_cell.length_b   1.000
_cell.length_c   1.000
_cell.angle_alpha   90.00
_cell.angle_beta   90.00
_cell.angle_gamma   90.00
#
_symmetry.space_group_name_H-M   'P 1'
#
loop_
_entity.id
_entity.type
_entity.pdbx_description
1 polymer ?
#
loop_
_entity_poly.entity_id
_entity_poly.type
_entity_poly.pdbx_seq_one_letter_code
_entity_poly.pdbx_strand_id
1 'polypeptide(L)'
;MANKKSVTTQKKEFNGLKIKNLTPFYIDEINDKFFTSLQNHPNRFFVNKVLPKIQKNMDEDELEKFVEIDNLTKNNKIKLMLNLALKKIASKTGSENCDLFFVQETDKFNEPLYIKNIIPESDVEVLGDTSLDRKYDFAIDINPNSYLYTYISQLQLSFFLDDESKLLSGGFSFNKVFNDSEGIDFLECVDKIYFYNLIKHFINKQLFPLSLNNILHMLENSQPSNKKSIKPTDKAKVKVDFQQITIESLHQNWINFVNRKFLYFNDVSEKTKNYIEKDLFFSILTSSLIALCLYEELKIYFTSQKPEFILKLLDKPSLLKEDPNQNSEIDFFELANYLRTTYLDRDKIISIKNIKSAEDIADTLIEQETFEVDSLISPIFSVEVYLKSKTPIISEYDLFDKNKNLKMIYLLTISPELFGMDYSTGHFIEYKQLVDIVNKNSFVLSKLSESLSEKIENSCCELNYDYITFLSNKPSMLLIKNNTEVFQKSLLDANNSSGLYEYYMWAQIYSQSRLWKMKDIELEFNYDLYHNIDIYHKEKLKSLENLILNWYDDFFEIFHIKHIVKKIDQLSELKTSIEMLINKIRQRDELSKKDKERKSVLFAYIIASLIGFINYLGMVYTILTVVDVNSGLSTGNIVAISVATFLALILVAIFGYFSFKVLSAKYRKKR
;
A
#
# COMPACT_ATOMS: atom_id res chain seq x y z
N MET A 1 -18.44 53.42 35.98
CA MET A 1 -19.17 52.20 36.41
C MET A 1 -19.28 51.26 35.22
N ALA A 2 -18.75 50.06 35.36
CA ALA A 2 -18.43 49.14 34.27
C ALA A 2 -19.69 48.45 33.70
N ASN A 3 -19.82 48.51 32.38
CA ASN A 3 -20.69 47.64 31.61
C ASN A 3 -20.11 46.22 31.64
N LYS A 4 -20.75 45.32 32.40
CA LYS A 4 -20.57 43.86 32.25
C LYS A 4 -21.08 43.48 30.86
N LYS A 5 -20.17 43.30 29.90
CA LYS A 5 -20.46 42.51 28.70
C LYS A 5 -20.76 41.08 29.17
N SER A 6 -22.00 40.66 29.00
CA SER A 6 -22.37 39.25 29.08
C SER A 6 -21.60 38.51 27.99
N VAL A 7 -20.62 37.70 28.39
CA VAL A 7 -20.03 36.69 27.53
C VAL A 7 -21.11 35.62 27.32
N THR A 8 -21.84 35.70 26.22
CA THR A 8 -22.63 34.57 25.73
C THR A 8 -21.65 33.47 25.35
N THR A 9 -21.51 32.46 26.21
CA THR A 9 -20.85 31.20 25.90
C THR A 9 -21.61 30.57 24.72
N GLN A 10 -21.04 30.67 23.51
CA GLN A 10 -21.53 29.91 22.37
C GLN A 10 -21.50 28.43 22.76
N LYS A 11 -22.65 27.77 22.63
CA LYS A 11 -22.80 26.36 23.00
C LYS A 11 -22.04 25.53 21.96
N LYS A 12 -20.86 25.01 22.32
CA LYS A 12 -20.02 24.17 21.45
C LYS A 12 -20.84 22.97 20.92
N GLU A 13 -20.88 22.80 19.60
CA GLU A 13 -21.73 21.81 18.90
C GLU A 13 -21.07 20.41 18.84
N PHE A 14 -19.75 20.35 18.97
CA PHE A 14 -18.95 19.12 18.87
C PHE A 14 -18.40 18.73 20.24
N ASN A 15 -18.46 17.44 20.55
CA ASN A 15 -17.81 16.87 21.74
C ASN A 15 -16.37 16.47 21.49
N GLY A 16 -16.02 16.15 20.24
CA GLY A 16 -14.66 15.73 19.91
C GLY A 16 -14.46 15.46 18.42
N LEU A 17 -13.19 15.34 18.05
CA LEU A 17 -12.71 15.07 16.71
C LEU A 17 -11.63 13.99 16.79
N LYS A 18 -11.72 12.94 15.99
CA LYS A 18 -10.60 12.02 15.75
C LYS A 18 -10.12 12.19 14.32
N ILE A 19 -8.83 12.37 14.14
CA ILE A 19 -8.17 12.34 12.84
C ILE A 19 -7.38 11.05 12.75
N LYS A 20 -7.61 10.29 11.69
CA LYS A 20 -6.94 9.01 11.44
C LYS A 20 -6.34 9.03 10.04
N ASN A 21 -5.07 8.71 9.94
CA ASN A 21 -4.37 8.60 8.66
C ASN A 21 -3.99 7.14 8.46
N LEU A 22 -4.75 6.46 7.59
CA LEU A 22 -4.52 5.06 7.26
C LEU A 22 -3.54 4.99 6.09
N THR A 23 -2.43 4.28 6.29
CA THR A 23 -1.43 3.98 5.28
C THR A 23 -1.49 2.47 5.00
N PRO A 24 -2.24 2.02 3.98
CA PRO A 24 -2.34 0.60 3.65
C PRO A 24 -1.03 0.07 3.08
N PHE A 25 -0.85 -1.25 3.13
CA PHE A 25 0.23 -1.98 2.48
C PHE A 25 -0.25 -3.38 2.09
N TYR A 26 0.55 -4.04 1.26
CA TYR A 26 0.41 -5.47 1.04
C TYR A 26 1.78 -6.13 0.88
N ILE A 27 1.86 -7.43 1.18
CA ILE A 27 3.08 -8.25 1.04
C ILE A 27 2.71 -9.48 0.22
N ASP A 28 3.48 -9.73 -0.83
CA ASP A 28 3.37 -10.89 -1.72
C ASP A 28 4.36 -11.99 -1.35
N GLU A 29 4.28 -13.12 -2.08
CA GLU A 29 5.19 -14.26 -1.95
C GLU A 29 5.27 -14.81 -0.51
N ILE A 30 4.13 -14.78 0.18
CA ILE A 30 3.98 -15.32 1.52
C ILE A 30 4.30 -16.81 1.49
N ASN A 31 5.15 -17.27 2.40
CA ASN A 31 5.52 -18.68 2.49
C ASN A 31 4.27 -19.54 2.72
N ASP A 32 4.09 -20.57 1.88
CA ASP A 32 2.95 -21.49 1.92
C ASP A 32 2.68 -22.08 3.32
N LYS A 33 3.71 -22.22 4.15
CA LYS A 33 3.59 -22.69 5.54
C LYS A 33 2.56 -21.89 6.35
N PHE A 34 2.45 -20.58 6.14
CA PHE A 34 1.47 -19.74 6.85
C PHE A 34 0.01 -20.03 6.47
N PHE A 35 -0.23 -20.67 5.31
CA PHE A 35 -1.56 -21.08 4.87
C PHE A 35 -1.88 -22.55 5.22
N THR A 36 -0.88 -23.36 5.52
CA THR A 36 -1.03 -24.80 5.83
C THR A 36 -1.46 -25.13 7.27
N SER A 37 -1.58 -24.14 8.16
CA SER A 37 -1.99 -24.34 9.56
C SER A 37 -3.41 -24.94 9.65
N LEU A 38 -3.51 -26.15 10.22
CA LEU A 38 -4.77 -26.88 10.41
C LEU A 38 -5.52 -26.43 11.68
N GLN A 39 -4.86 -25.71 12.60
CA GLN A 39 -5.56 -25.06 13.72
C GLN A 39 -6.49 -23.94 13.25
N ASN A 40 -6.19 -23.33 12.11
CA ASN A 40 -7.03 -22.32 11.46
C ASN A 40 -8.04 -22.95 10.49
N HIS A 41 -8.35 -24.25 10.65
CA HIS A 41 -9.33 -24.91 9.81
C HIS A 41 -10.73 -24.33 10.11
N PRO A 42 -11.56 -24.05 9.09
CA PRO A 42 -12.90 -23.45 9.26
C PRO A 42 -13.91 -24.35 9.99
N ASN A 43 -13.48 -25.45 10.61
CA ASN A 43 -14.35 -26.34 11.34
C ASN A 43 -13.86 -26.48 12.78
N ARG A 44 -14.43 -25.70 13.70
CA ARG A 44 -14.09 -25.76 15.14
C ARG A 44 -14.31 -27.15 15.75
N PHE A 45 -15.24 -27.95 15.24
CA PHE A 45 -15.40 -29.34 15.68
C PHE A 45 -14.21 -30.21 15.24
N PHE A 46 -13.72 -30.01 14.02
CA PHE A 46 -12.48 -30.64 13.56
C PHE A 46 -11.31 -30.22 14.46
N VAL A 47 -11.08 -28.92 14.66
CA VAL A 47 -9.98 -28.39 15.49
C VAL A 47 -10.05 -28.87 16.94
N ASN A 48 -11.22 -28.85 17.57
CA ASN A 48 -11.34 -29.15 19.00
C ASN A 48 -11.51 -30.64 19.34
N LYS A 49 -12.05 -31.47 18.42
CA LYS A 49 -12.37 -32.88 18.72
C LYS A 49 -11.68 -33.90 17.84
N VAL A 50 -11.33 -33.54 16.61
CA VAL A 50 -10.74 -34.47 15.63
C VAL A 50 -9.23 -34.28 15.58
N LEU A 51 -8.75 -33.05 15.46
CA LEU A 51 -7.33 -32.71 15.42
C LEU A 51 -6.57 -33.22 16.66
N PRO A 52 -7.07 -33.13 17.91
CA PRO A 52 -6.36 -33.67 19.07
C PRO A 52 -6.29 -35.21 19.08
N LYS A 53 -7.22 -35.88 18.39
CA LYS A 53 -7.18 -37.34 18.21
C LYS A 53 -6.20 -37.75 17.12
N ILE A 54 -6.10 -36.95 16.05
CA ILE A 54 -5.10 -37.13 14.99
C ILE A 54 -3.70 -36.91 15.56
N GLN A 55 -3.49 -35.82 16.31
CA GLN A 55 -2.21 -35.49 16.96
C GLN A 55 -1.71 -36.59 17.90
N LYS A 56 -2.62 -37.23 18.65
CA LYS A 56 -2.26 -38.36 19.54
C LYS A 56 -1.76 -39.60 18.80
N ASN A 57 -2.07 -39.72 17.51
CA ASN A 57 -1.74 -40.87 16.67
C ASN A 57 -0.65 -40.54 15.63
N MET A 58 -0.15 -39.31 15.59
CA MET A 58 0.97 -38.91 14.72
C MET A 58 2.30 -39.35 15.35
N ASP A 59 3.25 -39.68 14.49
CA ASP A 59 4.63 -39.91 14.91
C ASP A 59 5.22 -38.63 15.53
N GLU A 60 6.13 -38.77 16.49
CA GLU A 60 6.66 -37.65 17.30
C GLU A 60 7.31 -36.55 16.43
N ASP A 61 8.06 -36.95 15.39
CA ASP A 61 8.69 -36.04 14.43
C ASP A 61 7.67 -35.28 13.55
N GLU A 62 6.54 -35.91 13.22
CA GLU A 62 5.47 -35.27 12.45
C GLU A 62 4.66 -34.32 13.33
N LEU A 63 4.42 -34.72 14.59
CA LEU A 63 3.77 -33.87 15.59
C LEU A 63 4.60 -32.63 15.90
N GLU A 64 5.93 -32.73 16.00
CA GLU A 64 6.81 -31.58 16.23
C GLU A 64 6.74 -30.59 15.06
N LYS A 65 6.83 -31.07 13.81
CA LYS A 65 6.66 -30.22 12.61
C LYS A 65 5.27 -29.57 12.58
N PHE A 66 4.24 -30.31 12.96
CA PHE A 66 2.87 -29.81 13.03
C PHE A 66 2.75 -28.68 14.07
N VAL A 67 3.30 -28.87 15.27
CA VAL A 67 3.31 -27.86 16.34
C VAL A 67 4.16 -26.65 15.95
N GLU A 68 5.29 -26.84 15.26
CA GLU A 68 6.11 -25.74 14.73
C GLU A 68 5.32 -24.87 13.74
N ILE A 69 4.62 -25.48 12.77
CA ILE A 69 3.78 -24.76 11.78
C ILE A 69 2.63 -24.03 12.46
N ASP A 70 1.90 -24.69 13.36
CA ASP A 70 0.77 -24.07 14.08
C ASP A 70 1.20 -22.91 14.99
N ASN A 71 2.44 -22.91 15.47
CA ASN A 71 2.96 -21.81 16.27
C ASN A 71 3.27 -20.55 15.45
N LEU A 72 3.45 -20.66 14.12
CA LEU A 72 3.81 -19.53 13.24
C LEU A 72 2.73 -18.45 13.19
N THR A 73 1.45 -18.86 13.15
CA THR A 73 0.31 -17.94 13.00
C THR A 73 -0.27 -17.49 14.34
N LYS A 74 0.34 -17.84 15.47
CA LYS A 74 -0.22 -17.43 16.78
C LYS A 74 -0.07 -15.94 16.99
N ASN A 75 -1.18 -15.27 17.30
CA ASN A 75 -1.22 -13.84 17.58
C ASN A 75 -0.16 -13.42 18.62
N ASN A 76 0.00 -14.19 19.70
CA ASN A 76 1.04 -13.93 20.71
C ASN A 76 2.48 -14.00 20.18
N LYS A 77 2.78 -14.86 19.20
CA LYS A 77 4.12 -14.97 18.60
C LYS A 77 4.40 -13.80 17.68
N ILE A 78 3.41 -13.37 16.90
CA ILE A 78 3.51 -12.17 16.07
C ILE A 78 3.60 -10.92 16.94
N LYS A 79 2.79 -10.81 18.01
CA LYS A 79 2.90 -9.75 19.03
C LYS A 79 4.32 -9.67 19.60
N LEU A 80 4.92 -10.80 19.97
CA LEU A 80 6.27 -10.84 20.54
C LEU A 80 7.32 -10.38 19.51
N MET A 81 7.20 -10.82 18.26
CA MET A 81 8.09 -10.43 17.16
C MET A 81 8.03 -8.91 16.91
N LEU A 82 6.83 -8.36 16.76
CA LEU A 82 6.62 -6.92 16.61
C LEU A 82 7.11 -6.14 17.85
N ASN A 83 6.87 -6.65 19.05
CA ASN A 83 7.34 -6.00 20.27
C ASN A 83 8.87 -5.98 20.37
N LEU A 84 9.56 -6.99 19.86
CA LEU A 84 11.03 -6.97 19.80
C LEU A 84 11.53 -5.88 18.86
N ALA A 85 10.87 -5.66 17.72
CA ALA A 85 11.16 -4.52 16.86
C ALA A 85 10.91 -3.19 17.58
N LEU A 86 9.79 -3.06 18.32
CA LEU A 86 9.48 -1.87 19.12
C LEU A 86 10.48 -1.63 20.26
N LYS A 87 10.94 -2.69 20.94
CA LYS A 87 12.00 -2.60 21.96
C LYS A 87 13.30 -2.09 21.34
N LYS A 88 13.68 -2.58 20.15
CA LYS A 88 14.86 -2.06 19.43
C LYS A 88 14.69 -0.60 19.04
N ILE A 89 13.52 -0.20 18.56
CA ILE A 89 13.23 1.22 18.28
C ILE A 89 13.34 2.06 19.56
N ALA A 90 12.68 1.65 20.64
CA ALA A 90 12.74 2.33 21.94
C ALA A 90 14.15 2.35 22.56
N SER A 91 15.03 1.41 22.18
CA SER A 91 16.43 1.40 22.59
C SER A 91 17.29 2.46 21.87
N LYS A 92 16.80 2.97 20.73
CA LYS A 92 17.46 3.96 19.85
C LYS A 92 16.75 5.32 19.85
N THR A 93 15.70 5.47 20.65
CA THR A 93 14.85 6.66 20.64
C THR A 93 14.32 6.97 22.04
N GLY A 94 13.99 8.24 22.29
CA GLY A 94 13.48 8.71 23.57
C GLY A 94 14.59 9.03 24.58
N SER A 95 14.28 9.05 25.87
CA SER A 95 15.26 9.34 26.91
C SER A 95 15.13 8.34 28.05
N GLU A 96 16.11 8.29 28.96
CA GLU A 96 16.05 7.45 30.17
C GLU A 96 14.75 7.68 30.96
N ASN A 97 14.19 8.90 30.91
CA ASN A 97 13.00 9.31 31.66
C ASN A 97 11.70 9.30 30.84
N CYS A 98 11.77 9.14 29.52
CA CYS A 98 10.60 9.20 28.64
C CYS A 98 10.83 8.37 27.36
N ASP A 99 10.25 7.17 27.32
CA ASP A 99 10.13 6.37 26.10
C ASP A 99 9.21 7.05 25.07
N LEU A 100 9.44 6.78 23.78
CA LEU A 100 8.49 7.14 22.72
C LEU A 100 7.12 6.48 22.92
N PHE A 101 7.14 5.19 23.29
CA PHE A 101 5.95 4.36 23.43
C PHE A 101 5.52 4.26 24.89
N PHE A 102 4.22 4.15 25.11
CA PHE A 102 3.69 3.83 26.42
C PHE A 102 3.86 2.33 26.70
N VAL A 103 4.40 1.99 27.88
CA VAL A 103 4.53 0.60 28.33
C VAL A 103 3.16 0.08 28.76
N GLN A 104 2.60 -0.87 28.02
CA GLN A 104 1.29 -1.46 28.29
C GLN A 104 1.37 -2.45 29.45
N GLU A 105 2.36 -3.34 29.38
CA GLU A 105 2.55 -4.47 30.29
C GLU A 105 4.06 -4.81 30.36
N THR A 106 4.44 -5.77 31.20
CA THR A 106 5.76 -6.40 31.15
C THR A 106 5.63 -7.87 30.73
N ASP A 107 6.61 -8.38 30.00
CA ASP A 107 6.64 -9.78 29.59
C ASP A 107 7.15 -10.71 30.72
N LYS A 108 7.23 -12.01 30.42
CA LYS A 108 7.73 -13.05 31.34
C LYS A 108 9.19 -12.83 31.80
N PHE A 109 9.95 -12.00 31.09
CA PHE A 109 11.33 -11.64 31.43
C PHE A 109 11.43 -10.27 32.11
N ASN A 110 10.28 -9.68 32.49
CA ASN A 110 10.17 -8.35 33.07
C ASN A 110 10.65 -7.23 32.13
N GLU A 111 10.58 -7.44 30.81
CA GLU A 111 10.88 -6.43 29.80
C GLU A 111 9.59 -5.74 29.32
N PRO A 112 9.66 -4.47 28.84
CA PRO A 112 8.47 -3.71 28.47
C PRO A 112 7.76 -4.26 27.23
N LEU A 113 6.43 -4.39 27.31
CA LEU A 113 5.54 -4.62 26.18
C LEU A 113 4.91 -3.29 25.76
N TYR A 114 5.27 -2.81 24.57
CA TYR A 114 4.79 -1.55 23.99
C TYR A 114 3.54 -1.74 23.10
N ILE A 115 3.19 -2.99 22.81
CA ILE A 115 2.09 -3.38 21.91
C ILE A 115 1.05 -4.19 22.66
N LYS A 116 -0.22 -3.97 22.36
CA LYS A 116 -1.36 -4.76 22.85
C LYS A 116 -2.24 -5.22 21.69
N ASN A 117 -3.00 -6.28 21.94
CA ASN A 117 -4.00 -6.78 20.99
C ASN A 117 -5.26 -5.93 21.12
N ILE A 118 -5.85 -5.56 19.99
CA ILE A 118 -7.19 -4.98 19.97
C ILE A 118 -8.14 -6.17 19.96
N ILE A 119 -8.80 -6.42 21.09
CA ILE A 119 -9.80 -7.48 21.20
C ILE A 119 -11.10 -6.90 20.61
N PRO A 120 -11.70 -7.50 19.57
CA PRO A 120 -13.01 -7.06 19.12
C PRO A 120 -14.02 -7.26 20.25
N GLU A 121 -14.80 -6.22 20.60
CA GLU A 121 -15.95 -6.37 21.49
C GLU A 121 -16.95 -7.32 20.81
N SER A 122 -16.93 -8.60 21.20
CA SER A 122 -17.87 -9.61 20.74
C SER A 122 -19.18 -9.47 21.51
N ASP A 123 -19.96 -8.44 21.23
CA ASP A 123 -21.32 -8.31 21.79
C ASP A 123 -22.34 -9.23 21.11
N VAL A 124 -21.88 -10.12 20.23
CA VAL A 124 -22.70 -11.22 19.73
C VAL A 124 -21.89 -12.51 19.78
N GLU A 125 -22.23 -13.40 20.72
CA GLU A 125 -21.96 -14.83 20.62
C GLU A 125 -22.75 -15.40 19.42
N VAL A 126 -22.46 -14.97 18.19
CA VAL A 126 -22.93 -15.68 17.00
C VAL A 126 -22.03 -16.88 16.81
N LEU A 127 -22.65 -18.05 16.95
CA LEU A 127 -22.28 -19.34 16.38
C LEU A 127 -21.07 -19.31 15.43
N GLY A 128 -19.88 -19.55 15.99
CA GLY A 128 -18.76 -20.14 15.26
C GLY A 128 -18.13 -19.32 14.14
N ASP A 129 -17.83 -18.03 14.36
CA ASP A 129 -17.06 -17.26 13.39
C ASP A 129 -15.61 -17.79 13.27
N THR A 130 -15.33 -18.48 12.17
CA THR A 130 -14.06 -19.12 11.80
C THR A 130 -13.02 -18.14 11.24
N SER A 131 -13.42 -16.89 11.10
CA SER A 131 -12.76 -15.78 10.40
C SER A 131 -11.70 -15.03 11.22
N LEU A 132 -11.76 -15.12 12.54
CA LEU A 132 -10.90 -14.35 13.45
C LEU A 132 -9.44 -14.86 13.49
N ASP A 133 -9.17 -16.09 13.04
CA ASP A 133 -7.89 -16.76 13.28
C ASP A 133 -6.74 -16.28 12.36
N ARG A 134 -7.05 -15.54 11.29
CA ARG A 134 -6.04 -14.99 10.34
C ARG A 134 -6.01 -13.46 10.29
N LYS A 135 -6.75 -12.83 11.20
CA LYS A 135 -6.83 -11.37 11.36
C LYS A 135 -6.01 -10.94 12.57
N TYR A 136 -5.15 -9.96 12.39
CA TYR A 136 -4.29 -9.46 13.45
C TYR A 136 -4.48 -7.95 13.59
N ASP A 137 -4.87 -7.52 14.78
CA ASP A 137 -5.11 -6.12 15.13
C ASP A 137 -4.31 -5.77 16.40
N PHE A 138 -3.40 -4.82 16.26
CA PHE A 138 -2.50 -4.38 17.32
C PHE A 138 -2.54 -2.86 17.51
N ALA A 139 -2.41 -2.42 18.77
CA ALA A 139 -2.30 -1.02 19.15
C ALA A 139 -0.97 -0.74 19.86
N ILE A 140 -0.34 0.37 19.49
CA ILE A 140 0.88 0.93 20.10
C ILE A 140 0.54 2.35 20.53
N ASP A 141 0.40 2.59 21.83
CA ASP A 141 0.10 3.92 22.34
C ASP A 141 1.38 4.74 22.49
N ILE A 142 1.31 6.01 22.11
CA ILE A 142 2.45 6.93 22.24
C ILE A 142 2.45 7.52 23.65
N ASN A 143 3.62 7.59 24.27
CA ASN A 143 3.77 8.19 25.59
C ASN A 143 3.32 9.67 25.55
N PRO A 144 2.37 10.11 26.39
CA PRO A 144 1.88 11.49 26.40
C PRO A 144 2.97 12.56 26.61
N ASN A 145 4.09 12.18 27.21
CA ASN A 145 5.23 13.06 27.44
C ASN A 145 6.24 13.08 26.27
N SER A 146 6.07 12.22 25.27
CA SER A 146 6.89 12.21 24.06
C SER A 146 6.48 13.32 23.10
N TYR A 147 7.44 13.86 22.35
CA TYR A 147 7.19 14.83 21.29
C TYR A 147 6.21 14.27 20.23
N LEU A 148 6.26 12.96 19.97
CA LEU A 148 5.38 12.28 19.02
C LEU A 148 3.90 12.42 19.40
N TYR A 149 3.57 12.50 20.70
CA TYR A 149 2.18 12.52 21.16
C TYR A 149 1.40 13.70 20.60
N THR A 150 2.06 14.82 20.35
CA THR A 150 1.43 16.03 19.79
C THR A 150 0.95 15.78 18.36
N TYR A 151 1.67 14.95 17.59
CA TYR A 151 1.30 14.52 16.24
C TYR A 151 0.38 13.30 16.25
N ILE A 152 0.73 12.22 16.96
CA ILE A 152 -0.01 10.96 16.98
C ILE A 152 -0.17 10.45 18.41
N SER A 153 -1.39 10.10 18.82
CA SER A 153 -1.63 9.50 20.15
C SER A 153 -1.49 7.99 20.14
N GLN A 154 -1.73 7.34 18.99
CA GLN A 154 -1.67 5.89 18.85
C GLN A 154 -1.33 5.51 17.41
N LEU A 155 -0.55 4.44 17.25
CA LEU A 155 -0.35 3.72 16.00
C LEU A 155 -1.09 2.39 16.07
N GLN A 156 -2.01 2.15 15.14
CA GLN A 156 -2.69 0.87 15.00
C GLN A 156 -2.13 0.12 13.78
N LEU A 157 -1.80 -1.15 13.96
CA LEU A 157 -1.38 -2.07 12.89
C LEU A 157 -2.43 -3.17 12.73
N SER A 158 -2.98 -3.26 11.53
CA SER A 158 -4.02 -4.24 11.19
C SER A 158 -3.61 -4.98 9.92
N PHE A 159 -3.59 -6.32 9.93
CA PHE A 159 -3.33 -7.12 8.73
C PHE A 159 -4.00 -8.48 8.73
N PHE A 160 -4.26 -8.99 7.53
CA PHE A 160 -4.97 -10.24 7.26
C PHE A 160 -4.18 -11.10 6.26
N LEU A 161 -4.12 -12.41 6.51
CA LEU A 161 -3.52 -13.40 5.61
C LEU A 161 -4.59 -13.96 4.67
N ASP A 162 -4.56 -13.52 3.41
CA ASP A 162 -5.50 -13.92 2.37
C ASP A 162 -5.00 -15.17 1.63
N ASP A 163 -5.73 -16.27 1.78
CA ASP A 163 -5.37 -17.57 1.20
C ASP A 163 -5.62 -17.63 -0.31
N GLU A 164 -6.69 -16.97 -0.78
CA GLU A 164 -7.11 -17.05 -2.18
C GLU A 164 -6.14 -16.29 -3.08
N SER A 165 -5.75 -15.10 -2.62
CA SER A 165 -4.84 -14.23 -3.34
C SER A 165 -3.38 -14.37 -2.90
N LYS A 166 -3.10 -15.21 -1.89
CA LYS A 166 -1.76 -15.54 -1.36
C LYS A 166 -0.96 -14.31 -0.94
N LEU A 167 -1.64 -13.34 -0.36
CA LEU A 167 -1.09 -12.05 0.03
C LEU A 167 -1.45 -11.71 1.46
N LEU A 168 -0.59 -10.93 2.11
CA LEU A 168 -0.89 -10.31 3.39
C LEU A 168 -1.32 -8.87 3.09
N SER A 169 -2.58 -8.55 3.36
CA SER A 169 -3.09 -7.18 3.24
C SER A 169 -3.12 -6.51 4.61
N GLY A 170 -2.59 -5.30 4.73
CA GLY A 170 -2.58 -4.59 6.00
C GLY A 170 -2.60 -3.08 5.89
N GLY A 171 -2.53 -2.41 7.03
CA GLY A 171 -2.40 -0.97 7.10
C GLY A 171 -1.99 -0.47 8.47
N PHE A 172 -1.30 0.67 8.47
CA PHE A 172 -0.97 1.44 9.66
C PHE A 172 -1.93 2.62 9.79
N SER A 173 -2.64 2.75 10.90
CA SER A 173 -3.48 3.93 11.18
C SER A 173 -2.82 4.81 12.24
N PHE A 174 -2.43 6.01 11.83
CA PHE A 174 -1.92 7.05 12.72
C PHE A 174 -3.09 7.85 13.29
N ASN A 175 -3.38 7.64 14.57
CA ASN A 175 -4.58 8.13 15.23
C ASN A 175 -4.25 9.33 16.12
N LYS A 176 -4.97 10.44 15.94
CA LYS A 176 -4.95 11.60 16.85
C LYS A 176 -6.35 11.91 17.34
N VAL A 177 -6.51 11.90 18.66
CA VAL A 177 -7.76 12.31 19.32
C VAL A 177 -7.65 13.76 19.80
N PHE A 178 -8.65 14.56 19.45
CA PHE A 178 -8.91 15.87 20.03
C PHE A 178 -10.22 15.75 20.80
N ASN A 179 -10.13 15.83 22.12
CA ASN A 179 -11.28 15.97 22.99
C ASN A 179 -11.00 17.07 24.01
N ASP A 180 -12.05 17.78 24.40
CA ASP A 180 -12.04 18.72 25.51
C ASP A 180 -13.30 18.44 26.34
N SER A 181 -13.16 18.49 27.66
CA SER A 181 -14.25 18.34 28.62
C SER A 181 -15.46 19.24 28.32
N GLU A 182 -15.23 20.42 27.73
CA GLU A 182 -16.29 21.35 27.34
C GLU A 182 -16.83 21.14 25.91
N GLY A 183 -16.15 20.32 25.11
CA GLY A 183 -16.33 20.16 23.67
C GLY A 183 -15.36 21.01 22.84
N ILE A 184 -15.37 20.84 21.52
CA ILE A 184 -14.49 21.54 20.57
C ILE A 184 -15.30 22.55 19.76
N ASP A 185 -14.74 23.74 19.51
CA ASP A 185 -15.38 24.74 18.66
C ASP A 185 -15.24 24.42 17.17
N PHE A 186 -16.18 24.91 16.36
CA PHE A 186 -16.16 24.71 14.91
C PHE A 186 -14.87 25.20 14.25
N LEU A 187 -14.40 26.40 14.58
CA LEU A 187 -13.16 26.92 13.99
C LEU A 187 -11.96 26.08 14.38
N GLU A 188 -11.91 25.59 15.63
CA GLU A 188 -10.87 24.67 16.06
C GLU A 188 -10.91 23.35 15.26
N CYS A 189 -12.10 22.80 14.97
CA CYS A 189 -12.22 21.64 14.07
C CYS A 189 -11.66 21.94 12.67
N VAL A 190 -11.98 23.11 12.10
CA VAL A 190 -11.46 23.57 10.79
C VAL A 190 -9.93 23.64 10.82
N ASP A 191 -9.36 24.16 11.91
CA ASP A 191 -7.91 24.30 12.07
C ASP A 191 -7.21 22.94 12.08
N LYS A 192 -7.73 21.98 12.86
CA LYS A 192 -7.16 20.62 12.90
C LYS A 192 -7.28 19.95 11.52
N ILE A 193 -8.44 20.01 10.87
CA ILE A 193 -8.63 19.41 9.54
C ILE A 193 -7.69 20.04 8.51
N TYR A 194 -7.58 21.36 8.48
CA TYR A 194 -6.66 22.07 7.58
C TYR A 194 -5.21 21.67 7.83
N PHE A 195 -4.79 21.62 9.09
CA PHE A 195 -3.42 21.31 9.46
C PHE A 195 -3.01 19.90 9.05
N TYR A 196 -3.89 18.90 9.22
CA TYR A 196 -3.60 17.54 8.75
C TYR A 196 -3.66 17.41 7.23
N ASN A 197 -4.52 18.17 6.55
CA ASN A 197 -4.49 18.28 5.10
C ASN A 197 -3.17 18.88 4.58
N LEU A 198 -2.62 19.86 5.28
CA LEU A 198 -1.32 20.47 4.98
C LEU A 198 -0.19 19.45 5.13
N ILE A 199 -0.19 18.66 6.22
CA ILE A 199 0.77 17.56 6.45
C ILE A 199 0.65 16.52 5.34
N LYS A 200 -0.55 16.06 5.02
CA LYS A 200 -0.80 15.10 3.93
C LYS A 200 -0.32 15.62 2.57
N HIS A 201 -0.55 16.90 2.28
CA HIS A 201 -0.05 17.53 1.06
C HIS A 201 1.48 17.55 1.03
N PHE A 202 2.14 17.89 2.14
CA PHE A 202 3.60 17.86 2.23
C PHE A 202 4.15 16.45 2.00
N ILE A 203 3.59 15.43 2.65
CA ILE A 203 3.96 14.02 2.44
C ILE A 203 3.85 13.66 0.96
N ASN A 204 2.68 13.89 0.34
CA ASN A 204 2.41 13.51 -1.05
C ASN A 204 3.27 14.28 -2.07
N LYS A 205 3.79 15.46 -1.73
CA LYS A 205 4.56 16.32 -2.66
C LYS A 205 6.06 16.28 -2.48
N GLN A 206 6.54 16.09 -1.25
CA GLN A 206 7.94 16.25 -0.90
C GLN A 206 8.56 14.95 -0.40
N LEU A 207 7.74 14.03 0.15
CA LEU A 207 8.22 12.77 0.72
C LEU A 207 7.77 11.54 -0.08
N PHE A 208 6.99 11.72 -1.15
CA PHE A 208 6.47 10.64 -1.98
C PHE A 208 7.51 10.11 -2.99
N PRO A 209 7.68 8.79 -3.15
CA PRO A 209 7.10 7.72 -2.33
C PRO A 209 7.73 7.62 -0.94
N LEU A 210 6.91 7.34 0.08
CA LEU A 210 7.39 7.05 1.44
C LEU A 210 7.89 5.60 1.51
N SER A 211 9.08 5.33 0.98
CA SER A 211 9.74 4.02 1.11
C SER A 211 10.94 4.10 2.05
N LEU A 212 11.32 2.96 2.62
CA LEU A 212 12.51 2.86 3.46
C LEU A 212 13.76 3.25 2.65
N ASN A 213 13.89 2.75 1.43
CA ASN A 213 14.99 3.09 0.52
C ASN A 213 15.05 4.60 0.25
N ASN A 214 13.92 5.26 -0.01
CA ASN A 214 13.89 6.70 -0.28
C ASN A 214 14.35 7.53 0.92
N ILE A 215 13.82 7.25 2.11
CA ILE A 215 14.20 7.99 3.33
C ILE A 215 15.67 7.74 3.67
N LEU A 216 16.17 6.52 3.49
CA LEU A 216 17.56 6.17 3.79
C LEU A 216 18.56 6.73 2.76
N HIS A 217 18.23 6.78 1.46
CA HIS A 217 19.07 7.43 0.45
C HIS A 217 19.24 8.94 0.68
N MET A 218 18.19 9.62 1.19
CA MET A 218 18.29 11.04 1.58
C MET A 218 19.37 11.28 2.68
N LEU A 219 19.68 10.26 3.50
CA LEU A 219 20.75 10.32 4.50
C LEU A 219 22.13 10.12 3.89
N GLU A 220 22.28 9.29 2.86
CA GLU A 220 23.58 9.05 2.22
C GLU A 220 24.11 10.33 1.54
N ASN A 221 23.21 11.08 0.93
CA ASN A 221 23.51 12.38 0.30
C ASN A 221 23.82 13.50 1.31
N SER A 222 23.56 13.30 2.60
CA SER A 222 23.88 14.26 3.67
C SER A 222 25.32 14.14 4.20
N GLN A 223 26.07 13.10 3.81
CA GLN A 223 27.51 13.07 4.10
C GLN A 223 28.24 14.17 3.33
N PRO A 224 29.24 14.84 3.93
CA PRO A 224 29.85 16.05 3.36
C PRO A 224 30.77 15.67 2.20
N SER A 225 30.18 15.37 1.04
CA SER A 225 30.85 15.57 -0.23
C SER A 225 30.82 17.08 -0.51
N ASN A 226 31.93 17.64 -1.00
CA ASN A 226 32.16 19.07 -1.30
C ASN A 226 31.22 19.65 -2.39
N LYS A 227 29.92 19.39 -2.34
CA LYS A 227 28.92 19.96 -3.24
C LYS A 227 28.38 21.24 -2.61
N LYS A 228 28.68 22.36 -3.26
CA LYS A 228 28.21 23.70 -2.91
C LYS A 228 26.70 23.67 -2.69
N SER A 229 26.25 24.15 -1.54
CA SER A 229 24.84 24.39 -1.21
C SER A 229 24.17 25.11 -2.39
N ILE A 230 23.24 24.43 -3.06
CA ILE A 230 22.44 25.05 -4.12
C ILE A 230 21.47 26.00 -3.40
N LYS A 231 21.61 27.30 -3.66
CA LYS A 231 20.70 28.30 -3.09
C LYS A 231 19.26 27.96 -3.52
N PRO A 232 18.28 28.07 -2.61
CA PRO A 232 16.88 27.89 -2.98
C PRO A 232 16.53 28.93 -4.05
N THR A 233 16.06 28.47 -5.20
CA THR A 233 15.52 29.35 -6.24
C THR A 233 14.01 29.45 -6.04
N ASP A 234 13.49 30.67 -5.90
CA ASP A 234 12.10 31.05 -5.61
C ASP A 234 11.06 30.67 -6.69
N LYS A 235 11.30 29.65 -7.50
CA LYS A 235 10.39 29.27 -8.60
C LYS A 235 9.73 27.93 -8.32
N ALA A 236 8.54 28.02 -7.74
CA ALA A 236 7.54 26.97 -7.64
C ALA A 236 7.17 26.42 -9.03
N LYS A 237 7.94 25.44 -9.53
CA LYS A 237 7.59 24.49 -10.63
C LYS A 237 8.78 23.58 -11.03
N VAL A 238 9.65 23.22 -10.09
CA VAL A 238 10.76 22.30 -10.38
C VAL A 238 10.29 20.89 -10.02
N LYS A 239 10.30 19.97 -11.00
CA LYS A 239 10.24 18.54 -10.73
C LYS A 239 11.39 18.23 -9.78
N VAL A 240 11.03 17.79 -8.59
CA VAL A 240 11.93 17.39 -7.51
C VAL A 240 12.86 16.30 -8.07
N ASP A 241 14.15 16.60 -8.18
CA ASP A 241 15.19 15.59 -8.49
C ASP A 241 15.55 14.91 -7.17
N PHE A 242 14.92 13.75 -6.92
CA PHE A 242 15.06 13.00 -5.67
C PHE A 242 16.51 12.58 -5.37
N GLN A 243 17.39 12.55 -6.37
CA GLN A 243 18.80 12.15 -6.20
C GLN A 243 19.67 13.23 -5.51
N GLN A 244 19.19 14.47 -5.37
CA GLN A 244 19.97 15.59 -4.81
C GLN A 244 19.39 16.18 -3.52
N ILE A 245 18.32 15.59 -2.99
CA ILE A 245 17.59 16.14 -1.85
C ILE A 245 18.16 15.61 -0.55
N THR A 246 18.55 16.54 0.33
CA THR A 246 18.96 16.23 1.71
C THR A 246 17.81 16.48 2.68
N ILE A 247 17.91 15.86 3.86
CA ILE A 247 16.94 16.05 4.94
C ILE A 247 16.87 17.51 5.39
N GLU A 248 18.00 18.22 5.44
CA GLU A 248 18.03 19.65 5.77
C GLU A 248 17.29 20.49 4.72
N SER A 249 17.42 20.15 3.44
CA SER A 249 16.68 20.81 2.36
C SER A 249 15.17 20.60 2.53
N LEU A 250 14.74 19.38 2.84
CA LEU A 250 13.33 19.07 3.12
C LEU A 250 12.82 19.77 4.37
N HIS A 251 13.63 19.85 5.42
CA HIS A 251 13.29 20.54 6.65
C HIS A 251 13.11 22.04 6.42
N GLN A 252 14.01 22.68 5.67
CA GLN A 252 13.85 24.08 5.28
C GLN A 252 12.63 24.30 4.39
N ASN A 253 12.35 23.39 3.46
CA ASN A 253 11.14 23.44 2.65
C ASN A 253 9.89 23.32 3.52
N TRP A 254 9.88 22.44 4.52
CA TRP A 254 8.81 22.32 5.50
C TRP A 254 8.61 23.63 6.27
N ILE A 255 9.68 24.19 6.85
CA ILE A 255 9.64 25.45 7.61
C ILE A 255 9.05 26.57 6.73
N ASN A 256 9.57 26.74 5.51
CA ASN A 256 9.08 27.77 4.58
C ASN A 256 7.60 27.54 4.21
N PHE A 257 7.22 26.29 3.99
CA PHE A 257 5.87 25.92 3.60
C PHE A 257 4.87 26.17 4.74
N VAL A 258 5.14 25.68 5.95
CA VAL A 258 4.24 25.82 7.11
C VAL A 258 4.17 27.26 7.60
N ASN A 259 5.27 28.02 7.52
CA ASN A 259 5.25 29.45 7.81
C ASN A 259 4.34 30.21 6.86
N ARG A 260 4.54 30.01 5.56
CA ARG A 260 3.74 30.69 4.52
C ARG A 260 2.27 30.27 4.55
N LYS A 261 1.96 29.01 4.86
CA LYS A 261 0.60 28.47 4.73
C LYS A 261 -0.21 28.47 6.02
N PHE A 262 0.42 28.48 7.19
CA PHE A 262 -0.26 28.36 8.47
C PHE A 262 0.21 29.39 9.50
N LEU A 263 1.50 29.36 9.90
CA LEU A 263 1.97 30.13 11.07
C LEU A 263 1.93 31.65 10.87
N TYR A 264 2.16 32.16 9.66
CA TYR A 264 2.04 33.61 9.40
C TYR A 264 0.62 34.16 9.65
N PHE A 265 -0.38 33.28 9.65
CA PHE A 265 -1.79 33.64 9.76
C PHE A 265 -2.45 33.17 11.06
N ASN A 266 -1.74 32.43 11.91
CA ASN A 266 -2.28 31.86 13.13
C ASN A 266 -1.41 32.25 14.32
N ASP A 267 -2.01 32.89 15.33
CA ASP A 267 -1.29 33.36 16.52
C ASP A 267 -1.11 32.19 17.49
N VAL A 268 0.05 31.54 17.41
CA VAL A 268 0.41 30.40 18.24
C VAL A 268 1.53 30.77 19.20
N SER A 269 1.57 30.11 20.36
CA SER A 269 2.65 30.32 21.32
C SER A 269 4.01 29.96 20.70
N GLU A 270 5.08 30.62 21.13
CA GLU A 270 6.45 30.37 20.63
C GLU A 270 6.87 28.90 20.79
N LYS A 271 6.42 28.24 21.86
CA LYS A 271 6.62 26.79 22.06
C LYS A 271 5.94 25.97 20.94
N THR A 272 4.69 26.29 20.61
CA THR A 272 3.93 25.61 19.55
C THR A 272 4.54 25.87 18.18
N LYS A 273 4.97 27.11 17.93
CA LYS A 273 5.67 27.48 16.70
C LYS A 273 6.95 26.66 16.51
N ASN A 274 7.80 26.61 17.54
CA ASN A 274 9.04 25.84 17.51
C ASN A 274 8.78 24.34 17.26
N TYR A 275 7.76 23.76 17.91
CA TYR A 275 7.34 22.39 17.65
C TYR A 275 6.91 22.19 16.18
N ILE A 276 6.07 23.08 15.64
CA ILE A 276 5.57 22.96 14.26
C ILE A 276 6.71 23.10 13.24
N GLU A 277 7.65 24.02 13.45
CA GLU A 277 8.77 24.25 12.53
C GLU A 277 9.82 23.14 12.60
N LYS A 278 10.09 22.58 13.78
CA LYS A 278 11.19 21.63 14.01
C LYS A 278 10.68 20.21 14.30
N ASP A 279 10.11 20.02 15.47
CA ASP A 279 9.82 18.68 16.01
C ASP A 279 8.79 17.92 15.18
N LEU A 280 7.79 18.61 14.61
CA LEU A 280 6.74 17.98 13.80
C LEU A 280 7.29 17.36 12.51
N PHE A 281 8.25 18.01 11.85
CA PHE A 281 8.89 17.45 10.66
C PHE A 281 9.53 16.09 10.99
N PHE A 282 10.33 16.04 12.05
CA PHE A 282 10.96 14.81 12.51
C PHE A 282 9.96 13.82 13.11
N SER A 283 8.84 14.28 13.67
CA SER A 283 7.75 13.41 14.14
C SER A 283 7.10 12.64 13.00
N ILE A 284 6.85 13.31 11.87
CA ILE A 284 6.29 12.69 10.66
C ILE A 284 7.25 11.62 10.13
N LEU A 285 8.54 11.95 10.01
CA LEU A 285 9.55 11.02 9.52
C LEU A 285 9.78 9.84 10.47
N THR A 286 9.90 10.11 11.78
CA THR A 286 10.05 9.05 12.80
C THR A 286 8.86 8.10 12.79
N SER A 287 7.64 8.63 12.74
CA SER A 287 6.41 7.81 12.66
C SER A 287 6.39 6.94 11.40
N SER A 288 6.87 7.49 10.28
CA SER A 288 6.98 6.76 9.01
C SER A 288 8.04 5.65 9.09
N LEU A 289 9.21 5.92 9.69
CA LEU A 289 10.26 4.92 9.91
C LEU A 289 9.83 3.81 10.87
N ILE A 290 9.05 4.12 11.91
CA ILE A 290 8.46 3.10 12.79
C ILE A 290 7.56 2.16 11.98
N ALA A 291 6.63 2.71 11.18
CA ALA A 291 5.76 1.91 10.33
C ALA A 291 6.54 1.05 9.32
N LEU A 292 7.54 1.64 8.66
CA LEU A 292 8.41 0.93 7.70
C LEU A 292 9.22 -0.19 8.37
N CYS A 293 9.76 0.04 9.57
CA CYS A 293 10.47 -1.00 10.33
C CYS A 293 9.56 -2.19 10.64
N LEU A 294 8.35 -1.92 11.13
CA LEU A 294 7.38 -2.98 11.44
C LEU A 294 6.92 -3.71 10.17
N TYR A 295 6.76 -2.98 9.06
CA TYR A 295 6.46 -3.57 7.75
C TYR A 295 7.58 -4.51 7.28
N GLU A 296 8.85 -4.12 7.38
CA GLU A 296 9.97 -4.97 6.99
C GLU A 296 10.10 -6.22 7.88
N GLU A 297 9.87 -6.10 9.20
CA GLU A 297 9.86 -7.28 10.09
C GLU A 297 8.72 -8.25 9.72
N LEU A 298 7.54 -7.74 9.37
CA LEU A 298 6.45 -8.56 8.83
C LEU A 298 6.86 -9.22 7.51
N LYS A 299 7.42 -8.46 6.57
CA LYS A 299 7.87 -8.96 5.26
C LYS A 299 8.91 -10.07 5.42
N ILE A 300 9.94 -9.86 6.22
CA ILE A 300 10.98 -10.86 6.51
C ILE A 300 10.35 -12.10 7.15
N TYR A 301 9.46 -11.92 8.11
CA TYR A 301 8.84 -13.05 8.80
C TYR A 301 7.97 -13.90 7.87
N PHE A 302 7.08 -13.27 7.10
CA PHE A 302 6.09 -13.95 6.28
C PHE A 302 6.63 -14.49 4.96
N THR A 303 7.71 -13.92 4.41
CA THR A 303 8.37 -14.40 3.18
C THR A 303 9.55 -15.35 3.45
N SER A 304 10.00 -15.48 4.70
CA SER A 304 11.11 -16.37 5.07
C SER A 304 10.81 -17.81 4.70
N GLN A 305 11.79 -18.51 4.08
CA GLN A 305 11.70 -19.95 3.81
C GLN A 305 11.65 -20.80 5.10
N LYS A 306 12.20 -20.28 6.20
CA LYS A 306 12.32 -20.97 7.49
C LYS A 306 11.93 -20.05 8.66
N PRO A 307 10.65 -19.66 8.77
CA PRO A 307 10.17 -18.69 9.78
C PRO A 307 10.31 -19.20 11.23
N GLU A 308 10.45 -20.52 11.43
CA GLU A 308 10.61 -21.14 12.74
C GLU A 308 11.92 -20.71 13.42
N PHE A 309 12.98 -20.44 12.65
CA PHE A 309 14.25 -19.94 13.21
C PHE A 309 14.12 -18.53 13.76
N ILE A 310 13.29 -17.69 13.12
CA ILE A 310 13.02 -16.34 13.61
C ILE A 310 12.36 -16.44 14.99
N LEU A 311 11.36 -17.31 15.15
CA LEU A 311 10.71 -17.53 16.45
C LEU A 311 11.67 -17.99 17.55
N LYS A 312 12.63 -18.86 17.24
CA LYS A 312 13.66 -19.33 18.20
C LYS A 312 14.58 -18.21 18.68
N LEU A 313 14.72 -17.12 17.91
CA LEU A 313 15.50 -15.94 18.30
C LEU A 313 14.71 -14.98 19.21
N LEU A 314 13.38 -15.05 19.23
CA LEU A 314 12.52 -14.15 20.01
C LEU A 314 12.48 -14.46 21.51
N ASP A 315 12.93 -15.65 21.93
CA ASP A 315 12.95 -16.08 23.34
C ASP A 315 14.23 -15.60 24.10
N LYS A 316 14.96 -14.62 23.55
CA LYS A 316 16.15 -14.03 24.20
C LYS A 316 15.88 -12.59 24.64
N PRO A 317 16.39 -12.17 25.81
CA PRO A 317 16.25 -10.80 26.27
C PRO A 317 16.91 -9.81 25.31
N SER A 318 16.30 -8.65 25.14
CA SER A 318 16.82 -7.55 24.32
C SER A 318 17.80 -6.69 25.13
N LEU A 319 18.94 -6.33 24.54
CA LEU A 319 19.92 -5.46 25.19
C LEU A 319 19.42 -4.00 25.28
N LEU A 320 19.83 -3.34 26.36
CA LEU A 320 19.35 -2.06 26.91
C LEU A 320 19.68 -0.82 26.06
N LYS A 321 18.90 0.25 26.31
CA LYS A 321 18.98 1.61 25.78
C LYS A 321 20.39 2.20 25.78
N GLU A 322 20.71 2.91 24.70
CA GLU A 322 21.88 3.79 24.59
C GLU A 322 21.44 5.27 24.73
N ASP A 323 22.04 5.98 25.69
CA ASP A 323 22.08 7.44 25.90
C ASP A 323 20.81 8.22 26.39
N PRO A 324 20.95 9.23 27.29
CA PRO A 324 19.82 9.87 27.98
C PRO A 324 19.36 11.23 27.42
N ASN A 325 19.96 11.76 26.34
CA ASN A 325 19.76 13.14 25.87
C ASN A 325 19.18 13.26 24.45
N GLN A 326 18.23 12.40 24.09
CA GLN A 326 17.70 12.38 22.72
C GLN A 326 16.52 13.35 22.52
N ASN A 327 16.43 13.90 21.32
CA ASN A 327 15.39 14.82 20.86
C ASN A 327 14.85 14.32 19.52
N SER A 328 13.80 14.95 18.97
CA SER A 328 13.15 14.44 17.75
C SER A 328 14.08 14.28 16.53
N GLU A 329 15.07 15.15 16.39
CA GLU A 329 16.04 15.09 15.29
C GLU A 329 17.05 13.96 15.49
N ILE A 330 17.60 13.85 16.71
CA ILE A 330 18.54 12.78 17.08
C ILE A 330 17.85 11.42 16.95
N ASP A 331 16.64 11.27 17.49
CA ASP A 331 15.83 10.04 17.41
C ASP A 331 15.63 9.60 15.96
N PHE A 332 15.33 10.55 15.07
CA PHE A 332 15.19 10.27 13.65
C PHE A 332 16.50 9.75 13.04
N PHE A 333 17.62 10.43 13.26
CA PHE A 333 18.91 10.03 12.70
C PHE A 333 19.42 8.70 13.25
N GLU A 334 19.22 8.44 14.54
CA GLU A 334 19.59 7.17 15.18
C GLU A 334 18.74 6.02 14.66
N LEU A 335 17.42 6.19 14.62
CA LEU A 335 16.51 5.19 14.07
C LEU A 335 16.86 4.91 12.61
N ALA A 336 17.07 5.94 11.80
CA ALA A 336 17.37 5.75 10.39
C ALA A 336 18.74 5.08 10.16
N ASN A 337 19.76 5.41 10.98
CA ASN A 337 21.04 4.70 10.95
C ASN A 337 20.87 3.23 11.33
N TYR A 338 20.10 2.94 12.38
CA TYR A 338 19.78 1.57 12.80
C TYR A 338 19.11 0.78 11.67
N LEU A 339 18.07 1.34 11.04
CA LEU A 339 17.36 0.70 9.94
C LEU A 339 18.27 0.47 8.73
N ARG A 340 19.11 1.45 8.38
CA ARG A 340 20.12 1.30 7.32
C ARG A 340 21.07 0.14 7.61
N THR A 341 21.58 0.03 8.83
CA THR A 341 22.48 -1.08 9.18
C THR A 341 21.79 -2.43 9.23
N THR A 342 20.49 -2.46 9.48
CA THR A 342 19.73 -3.70 9.69
C THR A 342 19.17 -4.26 8.39
N TYR A 343 18.66 -3.40 7.49
CA TYR A 343 17.91 -3.82 6.30
C TYR A 343 18.64 -3.56 4.99
N LEU A 344 19.62 -2.65 4.94
CA LEU A 344 20.39 -2.38 3.73
C LEU A 344 21.73 -3.12 3.75
N ASP A 345 21.84 -4.11 2.87
CA ASP A 345 23.11 -4.78 2.56
C ASP A 345 24.00 -3.81 1.76
N ARG A 346 25.07 -3.28 2.38
CA ARG A 346 26.06 -2.44 1.66
C ARG A 346 26.73 -3.17 0.50
N ASP A 347 26.70 -4.51 0.51
CA ASP A 347 27.36 -5.39 -0.45
C ASP A 347 26.44 -5.91 -1.56
N LYS A 348 25.12 -5.63 -1.52
CA LYS A 348 24.22 -5.88 -2.66
C LYS A 348 24.35 -4.76 -3.71
N ILE A 349 25.58 -4.48 -4.14
CA ILE A 349 25.78 -4.03 -5.51
C ILE A 349 25.52 -5.28 -6.36
N ILE A 350 24.26 -5.47 -6.74
CA ILE A 350 23.88 -6.51 -7.70
C ILE A 350 24.79 -6.33 -8.90
N SER A 351 25.59 -7.34 -9.24
CA SER A 351 26.54 -7.24 -10.34
C SER A 351 25.77 -7.01 -11.64
N ILE A 352 25.70 -5.76 -12.07
CA ILE A 352 24.98 -5.37 -13.28
C ILE A 352 25.80 -5.86 -14.46
N LYS A 353 25.52 -7.07 -14.94
CA LYS A 353 26.19 -7.61 -16.11
C LYS A 353 25.66 -6.89 -17.36
N ASN A 354 26.51 -6.01 -17.88
CA ASN A 354 26.49 -5.37 -19.19
C ASN A 354 25.41 -4.30 -19.42
N ILE A 355 25.56 -3.18 -18.72
CA ILE A 355 25.01 -1.87 -19.10
C ILE A 355 25.78 -1.37 -20.33
N LYS A 356 25.10 -0.96 -21.41
CA LYS A 356 25.75 -0.44 -22.62
C LYS A 356 25.57 1.06 -22.82
N SER A 357 24.58 1.69 -22.16
CA SER A 357 24.32 3.13 -22.26
C SER A 357 23.97 3.77 -20.90
N ALA A 358 24.06 5.11 -20.82
CA ALA A 358 23.64 5.85 -19.63
C ALA A 358 22.11 5.86 -19.42
N GLU A 359 21.35 5.62 -20.48
CA GLU A 359 19.89 5.43 -20.43
C GLU A 359 19.55 4.07 -19.79
N ASP A 360 20.32 3.00 -20.08
CA ASP A 360 20.15 1.71 -19.38
C ASP A 360 20.39 1.86 -17.87
N ILE A 361 21.30 2.74 -17.43
CA ILE A 361 21.54 3.03 -16.00
C ILE A 361 20.33 3.73 -15.38
N ALA A 362 19.78 4.73 -16.07
CA ALA A 362 18.60 5.46 -15.61
C ALA A 362 17.37 4.54 -15.57
N ASP A 363 17.16 3.72 -16.60
CA ASP A 363 16.06 2.76 -16.68
C ASP A 363 16.22 1.65 -15.63
N THR A 364 17.43 1.13 -15.39
CA THR A 364 17.66 0.12 -14.33
C THR A 364 17.49 0.70 -12.93
N LEU A 365 17.89 1.96 -12.70
CA LEU A 365 17.67 2.65 -11.42
C LEU A 365 16.19 3.00 -11.21
N ILE A 366 15.48 3.41 -12.26
CA ILE A 366 14.02 3.62 -12.25
C ILE A 366 13.31 2.28 -12.05
N GLU A 367 13.76 1.18 -12.67
CA GLU A 367 13.26 -0.18 -12.46
C GLU A 367 13.47 -0.65 -11.01
N GLN A 368 14.62 -0.34 -10.41
CA GLN A 368 14.90 -0.69 -9.01
C GLN A 368 14.10 0.16 -8.01
N GLU A 369 13.88 1.45 -8.29
CA GLU A 369 12.99 2.29 -7.49
C GLU A 369 11.51 1.92 -7.71
N THR A 370 11.14 1.28 -8.84
CA THR A 370 9.74 1.03 -9.21
C THR A 370 9.11 -0.25 -8.65
N PHE A 371 9.89 -1.25 -8.26
CA PHE A 371 9.35 -2.54 -7.79
C PHE A 371 8.67 -2.51 -6.40
N GLU A 372 8.83 -1.43 -5.62
CA GLU A 372 8.16 -1.26 -4.31
C GLU A 372 7.10 -0.14 -4.29
N VAL A 373 6.74 0.41 -5.45
CA VAL A 373 6.13 1.75 -5.54
C VAL A 373 4.76 1.88 -4.90
N ASP A 374 3.99 0.81 -4.73
CA ASP A 374 2.57 0.96 -4.42
C ASP A 374 2.14 0.79 -2.95
N SER A 375 2.90 0.01 -2.16
CA SER A 375 2.65 -0.12 -0.72
C SER A 375 3.08 1.14 0.04
N LEU A 376 2.28 1.57 1.02
CA LEU A 376 2.54 2.74 1.87
C LEU A 376 2.60 4.12 1.15
N ILE A 377 2.17 4.22 -0.11
CA ILE A 377 2.23 5.44 -0.95
C ILE A 377 1.68 6.68 -0.26
N SER A 378 0.40 6.65 0.14
CA SER A 378 -0.34 7.85 0.53
C SER A 378 -1.30 7.56 1.66
N PRO A 379 -1.30 8.38 2.72
CA PRO A 379 -2.26 8.23 3.79
C PRO A 379 -3.68 8.58 3.33
N ILE A 380 -4.59 7.65 3.54
CA ILE A 380 -6.04 7.82 3.47
C ILE A 380 -6.46 8.68 4.66
N PHE A 381 -7.04 9.85 4.39
CA PHE A 381 -7.40 10.81 5.41
C PHE A 381 -8.81 10.52 5.91
N SER A 382 -8.94 10.22 7.20
CA SER A 382 -10.22 9.95 7.84
C SER A 382 -10.47 10.88 9.01
N VAL A 383 -11.71 11.36 9.10
CA VAL A 383 -12.18 12.21 10.19
C VAL A 383 -13.40 11.58 10.84
N GLU A 384 -13.40 11.47 12.17
CA GLU A 384 -14.59 11.18 12.96
C GLU A 384 -15.00 12.41 13.75
N VAL A 385 -16.24 12.84 13.59
CA VAL A 385 -16.84 13.99 14.30
C VAL A 385 -17.87 13.47 15.28
N TYR A 386 -17.74 13.86 16.54
CA TYR A 386 -18.67 13.49 17.60
C TYR A 386 -19.57 14.69 17.92
N LEU A 387 -20.85 14.61 17.56
CA LEU A 387 -21.84 15.65 17.77
C LEU A 387 -22.31 15.65 19.22
N LYS A 388 -22.39 16.82 19.87
CA LYS A 388 -22.98 16.93 21.21
C LYS A 388 -24.48 16.60 21.23
N SER A 389 -25.13 16.67 20.07
CA SER A 389 -26.55 16.37 19.93
C SER A 389 -26.87 14.89 20.20
N LYS A 390 -28.04 14.66 20.80
CA LYS A 390 -28.68 13.34 20.89
C LYS A 390 -29.81 13.18 19.86
N THR A 391 -29.96 14.15 18.95
CA THR A 391 -31.00 14.11 17.92
C THR A 391 -30.68 13.03 16.90
N PRO A 392 -31.63 12.15 16.57
CA PRO A 392 -31.41 11.08 15.62
C PRO A 392 -31.09 11.59 14.22
N ILE A 393 -30.24 10.87 13.49
CA ILE A 393 -29.98 11.13 12.08
C ILE A 393 -30.98 10.32 11.27
N ILE A 394 -31.98 11.00 10.70
CA ILE A 394 -33.09 10.37 9.96
C ILE A 394 -32.86 10.45 8.44
N SER A 395 -32.19 11.50 7.98
CA SER A 395 -31.79 11.67 6.58
C SER A 395 -30.52 12.52 6.47
N GLU A 396 -29.76 12.36 5.40
CA GLU A 396 -28.58 13.19 5.10
C GLU A 396 -29.02 14.64 4.89
N TYR A 397 -30.15 14.83 4.22
CA TYR A 397 -30.76 16.13 3.96
C TYR A 397 -31.09 16.86 5.25
N ASP A 398 -31.78 16.23 6.21
CA ASP A 398 -32.15 16.87 7.47
C ASP A 398 -30.91 17.28 8.29
N LEU A 399 -29.86 16.47 8.25
CA LEU A 399 -28.61 16.75 8.96
C LEU A 399 -27.91 17.99 8.42
N PHE A 400 -27.80 18.10 7.09
CA PHE A 400 -27.04 19.18 6.47
C PHE A 400 -27.88 20.43 6.18
N ASP A 401 -29.16 20.31 5.84
CA ASP A 401 -29.97 21.43 5.34
C ASP A 401 -29.92 22.62 6.30
N LYS A 402 -29.92 22.35 7.61
CA LYS A 402 -29.89 23.38 8.66
C LYS A 402 -28.55 23.53 9.40
N ASN A 403 -27.55 22.69 9.13
CA ASN A 403 -26.26 22.74 9.84
C ASN A 403 -25.11 23.20 8.92
N LYS A 404 -24.79 24.50 8.99
CA LYS A 404 -23.69 25.12 8.22
C LYS A 404 -22.32 24.51 8.57
N ASN A 405 -22.08 24.26 9.85
CA ASN A 405 -20.78 23.80 10.34
C ASN A 405 -20.49 22.39 9.83
N LEU A 406 -21.48 21.49 9.89
CA LEU A 406 -21.37 20.14 9.34
C LEU A 406 -21.19 20.12 7.82
N LYS A 407 -21.93 20.96 7.07
CA LYS A 407 -21.71 21.12 5.62
C LYS A 407 -20.26 21.48 5.31
N MET A 408 -19.66 22.38 6.10
CA MET A 408 -18.27 22.77 5.91
C MET A 408 -17.30 21.64 6.25
N ILE A 409 -17.48 20.93 7.36
CA ILE A 409 -16.63 19.79 7.73
C ILE A 409 -16.69 18.68 6.66
N TYR A 410 -17.89 18.39 6.14
CA TYR A 410 -18.09 17.48 5.03
C TYR A 410 -17.27 17.88 3.81
N LEU A 411 -17.40 19.13 3.35
CA LEU A 411 -16.66 19.60 2.18
C LEU A 411 -15.14 19.62 2.42
N LEU A 412 -14.67 20.02 3.60
CA LEU A 412 -13.23 20.05 3.92
C LEU A 412 -12.60 18.65 3.97
N THR A 413 -13.40 17.61 4.22
CA THR A 413 -12.91 16.23 4.36
C THR A 413 -13.07 15.44 3.06
N ILE A 414 -14.26 15.49 2.45
CA ILE A 414 -14.61 14.68 1.27
C ILE A 414 -14.25 15.39 -0.03
N SER A 415 -14.15 16.72 -0.01
CA SER A 415 -13.89 17.54 -1.21
C SER A 415 -12.93 18.72 -0.96
N PRO A 416 -11.76 18.47 -0.35
CA PRO A 416 -10.80 19.53 0.01
C PRO A 416 -10.32 20.34 -1.21
N GLU A 417 -10.36 19.77 -2.41
CA GLU A 417 -10.01 20.44 -3.66
C GLU A 417 -10.86 21.69 -3.95
N LEU A 418 -12.10 21.74 -3.45
CA LEU A 418 -12.99 22.92 -3.60
C LEU A 418 -12.45 24.15 -2.87
N PHE A 419 -11.57 23.95 -1.90
CA PHE A 419 -10.91 25.01 -1.14
C PHE A 419 -9.46 25.21 -1.58
N GLY A 420 -9.02 24.60 -2.68
CA GLY A 420 -7.62 24.66 -3.10
C GLY A 420 -6.67 23.86 -2.21
N MET A 421 -7.18 22.87 -1.47
CA MET A 421 -6.38 21.89 -0.72
C MET A 421 -6.23 20.59 -1.52
N ASP A 422 -5.78 20.69 -2.77
CA ASP A 422 -5.59 19.51 -3.61
C ASP A 422 -4.21 18.87 -3.39
N TYR A 423 -4.19 17.57 -3.14
CA TYR A 423 -2.96 16.80 -2.99
C TYR A 423 -2.28 16.50 -4.34
N SER A 424 -3.00 16.57 -5.46
CA SER A 424 -2.44 16.32 -6.80
C SER A 424 -1.77 17.55 -7.43
N THR A 425 -2.08 18.77 -7.00
CA THR A 425 -1.50 19.99 -7.59
C THR A 425 -0.36 20.56 -6.75
N GLY A 426 0.47 21.43 -7.34
CA GLY A 426 1.50 22.17 -6.60
C GLY A 426 0.97 23.36 -5.80
N HIS A 427 -0.35 23.57 -5.75
CA HIS A 427 -0.97 24.67 -5.04
C HIS A 427 -1.68 24.16 -3.79
N PHE A 428 -1.50 24.87 -2.69
CA PHE A 428 -2.24 24.68 -1.44
C PHE A 428 -2.67 26.05 -0.93
N ILE A 429 -3.94 26.21 -0.58
CA ILE A 429 -4.50 27.49 -0.11
C ILE A 429 -3.80 27.99 1.16
N GLU A 430 -3.80 29.30 1.40
CA GLU A 430 -3.35 29.86 2.68
C GLU A 430 -4.44 29.79 3.75
N TYR A 431 -4.04 29.58 5.01
CA TYR A 431 -4.99 29.42 6.12
C TYR A 431 -5.93 30.62 6.26
N LYS A 432 -5.42 31.86 6.14
CA LYS A 432 -6.25 33.06 6.17
C LYS A 432 -7.31 33.08 5.07
N GLN A 433 -6.96 32.62 3.86
CA GLN A 433 -7.91 32.55 2.75
C GLN A 433 -8.99 31.50 3.02
N LEU A 434 -8.62 30.36 3.61
CA LEU A 434 -9.60 29.37 4.05
C LEU A 434 -10.55 29.93 5.11
N VAL A 435 -10.02 30.55 6.17
CA VAL A 435 -10.83 31.16 7.23
C VAL A 435 -11.74 32.24 6.67
N ASP A 436 -11.24 33.07 5.74
CA ASP A 436 -12.05 34.04 5.01
C ASP A 436 -13.18 33.35 4.24
N ILE A 437 -12.94 32.24 3.55
CA ILE A 437 -13.97 31.48 2.84
C ILE A 437 -15.00 30.91 3.82
N VAL A 438 -14.56 30.33 4.94
CA VAL A 438 -15.43 29.75 5.98
C VAL A 438 -16.33 30.82 6.61
N ASN A 439 -15.76 31.99 6.90
CA ASN A 439 -16.46 33.12 7.52
C ASN A 439 -17.34 33.90 6.54
N LYS A 440 -16.84 34.19 5.32
CA LYS A 440 -17.54 35.00 4.29
C LYS A 440 -18.61 34.22 3.54
N ASN A 441 -18.55 32.89 3.48
CA ASN A 441 -19.61 32.10 2.87
C ASN A 441 -20.89 32.16 3.70
N SER A 442 -21.70 33.18 3.42
CA SER A 442 -23.14 33.23 3.62
C SER A 442 -23.91 32.28 2.69
N PHE A 443 -23.23 31.67 1.69
CA PHE A 443 -23.79 30.65 0.78
C PHE A 443 -24.36 29.40 1.47
N VAL A 444 -24.03 29.18 2.75
CA VAL A 444 -24.53 28.05 3.54
C VAL A 444 -25.85 28.36 4.28
N LEU A 445 -26.43 29.56 4.06
CA LEU A 445 -27.69 29.99 4.68
C LEU A 445 -28.97 29.58 3.91
N SER A 446 -28.83 29.14 2.66
CA SER A 446 -29.94 28.62 1.86
C SER A 446 -29.93 27.09 1.83
N LYS A 447 -31.10 26.51 1.51
CA LYS A 447 -31.31 25.09 1.26
C LYS A 447 -30.14 24.46 0.49
N LEU A 448 -29.86 23.19 0.78
CA LEU A 448 -28.89 22.40 0.02
C LEU A 448 -29.06 22.63 -1.49
N SER A 449 -28.01 23.08 -2.19
CA SER A 449 -28.04 23.15 -3.64
C SER A 449 -28.20 21.73 -4.20
N GLU A 450 -28.80 21.61 -5.39
CA GLU A 450 -28.97 20.31 -6.05
C GLU A 450 -27.62 19.61 -6.25
N SER A 451 -26.60 20.36 -6.69
CA SER A 451 -25.23 19.85 -6.85
C SER A 451 -24.58 19.36 -5.55
N LEU A 452 -24.82 20.02 -4.41
CA LEU A 452 -24.28 19.60 -3.13
C LEU A 452 -25.05 18.40 -2.59
N SER A 453 -26.36 18.37 -2.80
CA SER A 453 -27.23 17.24 -2.45
C SER A 453 -26.78 15.98 -3.18
N GLU A 454 -26.60 16.06 -4.50
CA GLU A 454 -26.12 14.95 -5.32
C GLU A 454 -24.73 14.50 -4.88
N LYS A 455 -23.83 15.41 -4.52
CA LYS A 455 -22.50 15.05 -3.99
C LYS A 455 -22.59 14.31 -2.65
N ILE A 456 -23.48 14.75 -1.75
CA ILE A 456 -23.72 14.11 -0.44
C ILE A 456 -24.30 12.71 -0.65
N GLU A 457 -25.31 12.56 -1.51
CA GLU A 457 -25.92 11.26 -1.82
C GLU A 457 -24.91 10.31 -2.48
N ASN A 458 -24.16 10.79 -3.48
CA ASN A 458 -23.15 10.01 -4.19
C ASN A 458 -21.99 9.58 -3.29
N SER A 459 -21.64 10.35 -2.26
CA SER A 459 -20.58 9.99 -1.31
C SER A 459 -21.08 9.22 -0.08
N CYS A 460 -22.37 9.30 0.25
CA CYS A 460 -22.94 8.61 1.40
C CYS A 460 -22.80 7.08 1.25
N CYS A 461 -22.31 6.44 2.31
CA CYS A 461 -22.08 5.00 2.35
C CYS A 461 -23.09 4.31 3.27
N GLU A 462 -23.27 4.81 4.49
CA GLU A 462 -24.27 4.33 5.43
C GLU A 462 -24.97 5.49 6.14
N LEU A 463 -26.24 5.25 6.46
CA LEU A 463 -27.08 6.10 7.29
C LEU A 463 -27.70 5.24 8.40
N ASN A 464 -27.49 5.64 9.65
CA ASN A 464 -28.08 5.04 10.83
C ASN A 464 -28.59 6.15 11.76
N TYR A 465 -29.46 5.79 12.70
CA TYR A 465 -30.01 6.68 13.71
C TYR A 465 -28.93 7.43 14.52
N ASP A 466 -27.80 6.78 14.78
CA ASP A 466 -26.71 7.32 15.61
C ASP A 466 -25.47 7.78 14.82
N TYR A 467 -25.37 7.47 13.53
CA TYR A 467 -24.21 7.83 12.73
C TYR A 467 -24.51 7.91 11.23
N ILE A 468 -23.65 8.60 10.51
CA ILE A 468 -23.66 8.68 9.05
C ILE A 468 -22.23 8.73 8.53
N THR A 469 -21.99 8.11 7.38
CA THR A 469 -20.64 7.96 6.81
C THR A 469 -20.58 8.36 5.35
N PHE A 470 -19.41 8.89 4.96
CA PHE A 470 -19.13 9.34 3.60
C PHE A 470 -17.77 8.86 3.13
N LEU A 471 -17.71 8.52 1.85
CA LEU A 471 -16.49 8.13 1.13
C LEU A 471 -16.27 9.05 -0.07
N SER A 472 -15.03 9.46 -0.27
CA SER A 472 -14.60 10.24 -1.44
C SER A 472 -13.97 9.35 -2.51
N ASN A 473 -13.96 9.86 -3.74
CA ASN A 473 -13.28 9.22 -4.88
C ASN A 473 -11.75 9.23 -4.75
N LYS A 474 -11.20 10.27 -4.11
CA LYS A 474 -9.84 10.26 -3.55
C LYS A 474 -9.98 9.64 -2.16
N PRO A 475 -9.34 8.50 -1.84
CA PRO A 475 -9.65 7.73 -0.64
C PRO A 475 -9.49 8.61 0.62
N SER A 476 -10.63 9.09 1.08
CA SER A 476 -10.85 9.97 2.23
C SER A 476 -12.23 9.65 2.79
N MET A 477 -12.38 9.80 4.09
CA MET A 477 -13.56 9.33 4.80
C MET A 477 -14.00 10.30 5.88
N LEU A 478 -15.31 10.45 6.03
CA LEU A 478 -15.92 11.18 7.13
C LEU A 478 -16.97 10.32 7.83
N LEU A 479 -16.84 10.18 9.15
CA LEU A 479 -17.85 9.61 10.03
C LEU A 479 -18.40 10.72 10.92
N ILE A 480 -19.71 10.90 10.92
CA ILE A 480 -20.39 11.80 11.87
C ILE A 480 -21.18 10.92 12.81
N LYS A 481 -20.91 11.03 14.11
CA LYS A 481 -21.49 10.21 15.17
C LYS A 481 -22.24 11.09 16.17
N ASN A 482 -23.43 10.68 16.56
CA ASN A 482 -24.13 11.26 17.70
C ASN A 482 -23.45 10.85 19.01
N ASN A 483 -23.58 11.68 20.04
CA ASN A 483 -22.97 11.41 21.33
C ASN A 483 -23.79 10.43 22.19
N THR A 484 -23.85 9.18 21.77
CA THR A 484 -24.40 8.05 22.51
C THR A 484 -23.40 7.49 23.52
N GLU A 485 -23.84 6.66 24.47
CA GLU A 485 -22.94 6.04 25.46
C GLU A 485 -21.86 5.17 24.80
N VAL A 486 -22.22 4.45 23.74
CA VAL A 486 -21.30 3.62 22.93
C VAL A 486 -20.19 4.49 22.33
N PHE A 487 -20.55 5.61 21.69
CA PHE A 487 -19.57 6.47 21.05
C PHE A 487 -18.80 7.38 22.02
N GLN A 488 -19.35 7.69 23.19
CA GLN A 488 -18.63 8.40 24.26
C GLN A 488 -17.46 7.59 24.79
N LYS A 489 -17.66 6.29 25.03
CA LYS A 489 -16.56 5.39 25.43
C LYS A 489 -15.45 5.39 24.40
N SER A 490 -15.80 5.26 23.11
CA SER A 490 -14.83 5.38 22.02
C SER A 490 -14.10 6.72 22.03
N LEU A 491 -14.78 7.85 22.25
CA LEU A 491 -14.11 9.15 22.26
C LEU A 491 -13.09 9.30 23.40
N LEU A 492 -13.36 8.70 24.56
CA LEU A 492 -12.53 8.81 25.76
C LEU A 492 -11.41 7.76 25.80
N ASP A 493 -11.66 6.58 25.24
CA ASP A 493 -10.70 5.49 25.17
C ASP A 493 -10.34 5.24 23.70
N ALA A 494 -9.10 5.61 23.32
CA ALA A 494 -8.58 5.35 21.98
C ALA A 494 -8.56 3.85 21.64
N ASN A 495 -8.61 2.98 22.65
CA ASN A 495 -8.62 1.52 22.49
C ASN A 495 -10.02 0.93 22.36
N ASN A 496 -11.06 1.68 22.76
CA ASN A 496 -12.42 1.24 22.65
C ASN A 496 -12.97 1.66 21.28
N SER A 497 -12.71 0.82 20.28
CA SER A 497 -13.27 1.00 18.95
C SER A 497 -14.72 0.56 18.96
N SER A 498 -15.64 1.50 18.70
CA SER A 498 -17.06 1.22 18.50
C SER A 498 -17.38 0.33 17.27
N GLY A 499 -16.42 -0.45 16.76
CA GLY A 499 -16.46 -1.31 15.56
C GLY A 499 -16.59 -0.57 14.22
N LEU A 500 -17.23 0.59 14.21
CA LEU A 500 -17.62 1.27 12.97
C LEU A 500 -16.43 1.70 12.12
N TYR A 501 -15.43 2.37 12.69
CA TYR A 501 -14.29 2.85 11.88
C TYR A 501 -13.48 1.67 11.32
N GLU A 502 -13.37 0.60 12.09
CA GLU A 502 -12.56 -0.57 11.81
C GLU A 502 -13.09 -1.27 10.56
N TYR A 503 -14.41 -1.34 10.39
CA TYR A 503 -15.05 -1.82 9.17
C TYR A 503 -14.61 -1.04 7.92
N TYR A 504 -14.57 0.29 7.99
CA TYR A 504 -14.09 1.11 6.88
C TYR A 504 -12.59 0.99 6.64
N MET A 505 -11.80 0.92 7.72
CA MET A 505 -10.36 0.71 7.64
C MET A 505 -10.04 -0.61 6.93
N TRP A 506 -10.71 -1.70 7.31
CA TRP A 506 -10.56 -3.00 6.66
C TRP A 506 -11.03 -2.99 5.21
N ALA A 507 -12.13 -2.31 4.89
CA ALA A 507 -12.59 -2.15 3.52
C ALA A 507 -11.56 -1.38 2.65
N GLN A 508 -10.95 -0.33 3.20
CA GLN A 508 -9.88 0.41 2.50
C GLN A 508 -8.62 -0.45 2.32
N ILE A 509 -8.16 -1.16 3.35
CA ILE A 509 -7.03 -2.10 3.25
C ILE A 509 -7.30 -3.14 2.15
N TYR A 510 -8.50 -3.73 2.14
CA TYR A 510 -8.93 -4.72 1.17
C TYR A 510 -8.90 -4.17 -0.27
N SER A 511 -9.49 -2.99 -0.50
CA SER A 511 -9.59 -2.40 -1.83
C SER A 511 -8.25 -1.87 -2.35
N GLN A 512 -7.44 -1.24 -1.50
CA GLN A 512 -6.15 -0.68 -1.92
C GLN A 512 -5.12 -1.76 -2.22
N SER A 513 -5.02 -2.80 -1.40
CA SER A 513 -4.10 -3.94 -1.66
C SER A 513 -4.36 -4.57 -3.04
N ARG A 514 -5.62 -4.77 -3.41
CA ARG A 514 -6.00 -5.31 -4.72
C ARG A 514 -5.73 -4.35 -5.87
N LEU A 515 -5.99 -3.07 -5.68
CA LEU A 515 -5.67 -2.03 -6.67
C LEU A 515 -4.17 -1.99 -6.96
N TRP A 516 -3.34 -2.07 -5.91
CA TRP A 516 -1.90 -2.08 -6.03
C TRP A 516 -1.37 -3.36 -6.66
N LYS A 517 -1.84 -4.53 -6.22
CA LYS A 517 -1.46 -5.80 -6.87
C LYS A 517 -1.82 -5.82 -8.36
N MET A 518 -2.98 -5.26 -8.73
CA MET A 518 -3.37 -5.12 -10.13
C MET A 518 -2.38 -4.21 -10.90
N LYS A 519 -1.99 -3.07 -10.33
CA LYS A 519 -1.04 -2.15 -10.94
C LYS A 519 0.35 -2.78 -11.10
N ASP A 520 0.82 -3.53 -10.12
CA ASP A 520 2.11 -4.21 -10.20
C ASP A 520 2.11 -5.27 -11.29
N ILE A 521 1.02 -6.04 -11.43
CA ILE A 521 0.85 -6.96 -12.57
C ILE A 521 0.82 -6.19 -13.90
N GLU A 522 0.16 -5.04 -13.96
CA GLU A 522 0.14 -4.20 -15.17
C GLU A 522 1.53 -3.70 -15.54
N LEU A 523 2.32 -3.23 -14.56
CA LEU A 523 3.69 -2.77 -14.75
C LEU A 523 4.57 -3.90 -15.26
N GLU A 524 4.55 -5.07 -14.61
CA GLU A 524 5.28 -6.25 -15.06
C GLU A 524 4.85 -6.70 -16.46
N PHE A 525 3.56 -6.62 -16.78
CA PHE A 525 3.08 -6.95 -18.13
C PHE A 525 3.57 -5.94 -19.17
N ASN A 526 3.54 -4.65 -18.87
CA ASN A 526 4.06 -3.62 -19.77
C ASN A 526 5.58 -3.76 -19.98
N TYR A 527 6.32 -4.17 -18.93
CA TYR A 527 7.74 -4.53 -19.03
C TYR A 527 7.97 -5.70 -20.01
N ASP A 528 7.21 -6.79 -19.87
CA ASP A 528 7.29 -7.93 -20.79
C ASP A 528 7.03 -7.52 -22.25
N LEU A 529 6.07 -6.61 -22.46
CA LEU A 529 5.77 -6.05 -23.78
C LEU A 529 6.96 -5.27 -24.34
N TYR A 530 7.58 -4.40 -23.53
CA TYR A 530 8.72 -3.58 -23.94
C TYR A 530 9.93 -4.44 -24.32
N HIS A 531 10.25 -5.44 -23.51
CA HIS A 531 11.37 -6.36 -23.74
C HIS A 531 11.06 -7.49 -24.74
N ASN A 532 9.86 -7.52 -25.33
CA ASN A 532 9.41 -8.56 -26.26
C ASN A 532 9.56 -9.99 -25.70
N ILE A 533 9.31 -10.16 -24.40
CA ILE A 533 9.38 -11.45 -23.72
C ILE A 533 8.19 -12.31 -24.21
N ASP A 534 8.48 -13.40 -24.93
CA ASP A 534 7.46 -14.25 -25.59
C ASP A 534 7.01 -15.40 -24.67
N ILE A 535 6.53 -15.03 -23.48
CA ILE A 535 6.02 -15.94 -22.44
C ILE A 535 4.48 -15.88 -22.42
N TYR A 536 3.84 -17.00 -22.09
CA TYR A 536 2.39 -17.01 -21.81
C TYR A 536 2.15 -16.51 -20.40
N HIS A 537 1.27 -15.53 -20.25
CA HIS A 537 1.07 -14.83 -18.96
C HIS A 537 0.04 -15.54 -18.08
N LYS A 538 0.09 -16.89 -18.03
CA LYS A 538 -0.91 -17.71 -17.32
C LYS A 538 -0.95 -17.41 -15.83
N GLU A 539 0.20 -17.19 -15.20
CA GLU A 539 0.30 -16.88 -13.78
C GLU A 539 -0.28 -15.49 -13.48
N LYS A 540 0.06 -14.48 -14.28
CA LYS A 540 -0.53 -13.13 -14.17
C LYS A 540 -2.04 -13.14 -14.34
N LEU A 541 -2.56 -13.89 -15.32
CA LEU A 541 -4.00 -14.06 -15.51
C LEU A 541 -4.66 -14.72 -14.29
N LYS A 542 -4.07 -15.79 -13.75
CA LYS A 542 -4.59 -16.44 -12.54
C LYS A 542 -4.57 -15.49 -11.35
N SER A 543 -3.50 -14.73 -11.16
CA SER A 543 -3.41 -13.73 -10.09
C SER A 543 -4.49 -12.66 -10.25
N LEU A 544 -4.70 -12.12 -11.45
CA LEU A 544 -5.78 -11.15 -11.70
C LEU A 544 -7.16 -11.76 -11.47
N GLU A 545 -7.40 -12.99 -11.91
CA GLU A 545 -8.65 -13.72 -11.68
C GLU A 545 -8.95 -13.90 -10.19
N ASN A 546 -7.91 -14.15 -9.37
CA ASN A 546 -8.04 -14.23 -7.91
C ASN A 546 -8.26 -12.85 -7.25
N LEU A 547 -7.94 -11.74 -7.93
CA LEU A 547 -8.26 -10.38 -7.44
C LEU A 547 -9.69 -9.94 -7.82
N ILE A 548 -10.33 -10.57 -8.81
CA ILE A 548 -11.67 -10.15 -9.28
C ILE A 548 -12.70 -10.31 -8.16
N LEU A 549 -13.49 -9.24 -7.98
CA LEU A 549 -14.70 -9.24 -7.16
C LEU A 549 -15.83 -10.01 -7.85
N ASN A 550 -15.81 -11.33 -7.74
CA ASN A 550 -16.89 -12.17 -8.27
C ASN A 550 -18.17 -11.99 -7.43
N TRP A 551 -18.03 -11.91 -6.11
CA TRP A 551 -19.10 -11.64 -5.15
C TRP A 551 -18.59 -10.73 -4.03
N TYR A 552 -19.43 -9.80 -3.58
CA TYR A 552 -19.10 -8.87 -2.49
C TYR A 552 -19.35 -9.51 -1.10
N ASP A 553 -19.39 -10.84 -1.00
CA ASP A 553 -19.75 -11.55 0.23
C ASP A 553 -18.53 -12.01 1.05
N ASP A 554 -17.34 -12.07 0.43
CA ASP A 554 -16.14 -12.70 1.00
C ASP A 554 -15.04 -11.67 1.35
N PHE A 555 -15.35 -10.64 2.16
CA PHE A 555 -14.39 -9.59 2.51
C PHE A 555 -13.67 -9.82 3.83
N PHE A 556 -12.53 -10.51 3.80
CA PHE A 556 -11.85 -10.95 5.03
C PHE A 556 -12.83 -11.65 5.99
N GLU A 557 -13.89 -12.26 5.43
CA GLU A 557 -15.04 -12.85 6.13
C GLU A 557 -15.79 -11.89 7.08
N ILE A 558 -15.65 -10.58 6.88
CA ILE A 558 -16.39 -9.53 7.59
C ILE A 558 -17.65 -9.18 6.79
N PHE A 559 -18.74 -9.92 7.01
CA PHE A 559 -20.00 -9.72 6.28
C PHE A 559 -20.53 -8.27 6.33
N HIS A 560 -20.25 -7.56 7.42
CA HIS A 560 -20.69 -6.18 7.62
C HIS A 560 -19.99 -5.14 6.74
N ILE A 561 -18.90 -5.44 6.02
CA ILE A 561 -18.21 -4.44 5.17
C ILE A 561 -18.65 -4.46 3.70
N LYS A 562 -19.57 -5.36 3.34
CA LYS A 562 -20.00 -5.59 1.95
C LYS A 562 -20.40 -4.31 1.21
N HIS A 563 -21.30 -3.53 1.79
CA HIS A 563 -21.78 -2.28 1.18
C HIS A 563 -20.68 -1.22 1.13
N ILE A 564 -19.74 -1.21 2.08
CA ILE A 564 -18.60 -0.29 2.10
C ILE A 564 -17.70 -0.59 0.90
N VAL A 565 -17.29 -1.86 0.73
CA VAL A 565 -16.42 -2.25 -0.39
C VAL A 565 -17.11 -2.03 -1.73
N LYS A 566 -18.41 -2.33 -1.83
CA LYS A 566 -19.20 -2.01 -3.03
C LYS A 566 -19.17 -0.50 -3.34
N LYS A 567 -19.30 0.36 -2.32
CA LYS A 567 -19.23 1.81 -2.50
C LYS A 567 -17.83 2.25 -2.94
N ILE A 568 -16.76 1.69 -2.37
CA ILE A 568 -15.39 1.97 -2.79
C ILE A 568 -15.19 1.57 -4.26
N ASP A 569 -15.61 0.35 -4.65
CA ASP A 569 -15.49 -0.15 -6.03
C ASP A 569 -16.28 0.71 -7.03
N GLN A 570 -17.47 1.19 -6.66
CA GLN A 570 -18.23 2.14 -7.48
C GLN A 570 -17.50 3.47 -7.70
N LEU A 571 -16.73 3.93 -6.71
CA LEU A 571 -15.97 5.18 -6.78
C LEU A 571 -14.62 5.02 -7.48
N SER A 572 -13.99 3.84 -7.37
CA SER A 572 -12.64 3.57 -7.89
C SER A 572 -12.60 2.79 -9.20
N GLU A 573 -13.71 2.17 -9.61
CA GLU A 573 -13.81 1.29 -10.79
C GLU A 573 -12.81 0.12 -10.78
N LEU A 574 -12.54 -0.46 -9.60
CA LEU A 574 -11.51 -1.49 -9.43
C LEU A 574 -11.82 -2.75 -10.26
N LYS A 575 -13.05 -3.26 -10.13
CA LYS A 575 -13.47 -4.47 -10.87
C LYS A 575 -13.33 -4.30 -12.38
N THR A 576 -13.84 -3.19 -12.90
CA THR A 576 -13.79 -2.88 -14.34
C THR A 576 -12.34 -2.79 -14.82
N SER A 577 -11.45 -2.18 -14.01
CA SER A 577 -10.02 -2.05 -14.33
C SER A 577 -9.32 -3.41 -14.42
N ILE A 578 -9.58 -4.32 -13.47
CA ILE A 578 -9.04 -5.69 -13.49
C ILE A 578 -9.53 -6.45 -14.73
N GLU A 579 -10.82 -6.39 -15.04
CA GLU A 579 -11.40 -7.05 -16.21
C GLU A 579 -10.81 -6.54 -17.54
N MET A 580 -10.59 -5.23 -17.65
CA MET A 580 -9.91 -4.64 -18.81
C MET A 580 -8.48 -5.16 -18.96
N LEU A 581 -7.71 -5.25 -17.86
CA LEU A 581 -6.34 -5.76 -17.89
C LEU A 581 -6.28 -7.24 -18.28
N ILE A 582 -7.18 -8.07 -17.74
CA ILE A 582 -7.30 -9.49 -18.12
C ILE A 582 -7.56 -9.63 -19.62
N ASN A 583 -8.50 -8.86 -20.16
CA ASN A 583 -8.80 -8.89 -21.58
C ASN A 583 -7.61 -8.45 -22.44
N LYS A 584 -6.87 -7.42 -21.99
CA LYS A 584 -5.64 -6.94 -22.65
C LYS A 584 -4.56 -8.04 -22.69
N ILE A 585 -4.34 -8.74 -21.58
CA ILE A 585 -3.36 -9.84 -21.50
C ILE A 585 -3.79 -11.03 -22.37
N ARG A 586 -5.05 -11.45 -22.29
CA ARG A 586 -5.59 -12.56 -23.11
C ARG A 586 -5.46 -12.29 -24.61
N GLN A 587 -5.80 -11.08 -25.05
CA GLN A 587 -5.63 -10.68 -26.46
C GLN A 587 -4.16 -10.77 -26.90
N ARG A 588 -3.21 -10.38 -26.04
CA ARG A 588 -1.78 -10.49 -26.33
C ARG A 588 -1.33 -11.94 -26.45
N ASP A 589 -1.75 -12.80 -25.52
CA ASP A 589 -1.42 -14.22 -25.52
C ASP A 589 -1.96 -14.93 -26.78
N GLU A 590 -3.18 -14.58 -27.22
CA GLU A 590 -3.73 -15.08 -28.48
C GLU A 590 -2.91 -14.67 -29.71
N LEU A 591 -2.44 -13.42 -29.75
CA LEU A 591 -1.57 -12.95 -30.83
C LEU A 591 -0.23 -13.69 -30.83
N SER A 592 0.38 -13.87 -29.65
CA SER A 592 1.63 -14.63 -29.51
C SER A 592 1.47 -16.10 -29.90
N LYS A 593 0.35 -16.74 -29.55
CA LYS A 593 0.01 -18.10 -30.00
C LYS A 593 -0.08 -18.20 -31.52
N LYS A 594 -0.83 -17.29 -32.16
CA LYS A 594 -0.94 -17.23 -33.63
C LYS A 594 0.43 -17.05 -34.30
N ASP A 595 1.31 -16.24 -33.72
CA ASP A 595 2.66 -16.05 -34.26
C ASP A 595 3.58 -17.27 -34.05
N LYS A 596 3.47 -17.98 -32.92
CA LYS A 596 4.17 -19.26 -32.69
C LYS A 596 3.69 -20.33 -33.66
N GLU A 597 2.39 -20.45 -33.88
CA GLU A 597 1.81 -21.36 -34.88
C GLU A 597 2.32 -21.06 -36.29
N ARG A 598 2.32 -19.77 -36.70
CA ARG A 598 2.90 -19.35 -38.00
C ARG A 598 4.37 -19.72 -38.15
N LYS A 599 5.18 -19.55 -37.10
CA LYS A 599 6.59 -19.95 -37.10
C LYS A 599 6.74 -21.48 -37.17
N SER A 600 5.95 -22.24 -36.43
CA SER A 600 5.99 -23.71 -36.45
C SER A 600 5.62 -24.27 -37.82
N VAL A 601 4.55 -23.74 -38.43
CA VAL A 601 4.15 -24.08 -39.82
C VAL A 601 5.29 -23.76 -40.79
N LEU A 602 5.91 -22.60 -40.66
CA LEU A 602 7.06 -22.22 -41.49
C LEU A 602 8.25 -23.19 -41.31
N PHE A 603 8.58 -23.59 -40.09
CA PHE A 603 9.62 -24.58 -39.81
C PHE A 603 9.28 -25.95 -40.41
N ALA A 604 8.02 -26.39 -40.31
CA ALA A 604 7.56 -27.62 -40.94
C ALA A 604 7.75 -27.59 -42.47
N TYR A 605 7.44 -26.46 -43.13
CA TYR A 605 7.71 -26.27 -44.56
C TYR A 605 9.21 -26.31 -44.91
N ILE A 606 10.07 -25.74 -44.06
CA ILE A 606 11.52 -25.78 -44.24
C ILE A 606 12.03 -27.23 -44.14
N ILE A 607 11.60 -27.98 -43.12
CA ILE A 607 11.99 -29.39 -42.91
C ILE A 607 11.49 -30.26 -44.06
N ALA A 608 10.23 -30.10 -44.48
CA ALA A 608 9.67 -30.82 -45.61
C ALA A 608 10.46 -30.55 -46.90
N SER A 609 10.88 -29.30 -47.12
CA SER A 609 11.72 -28.92 -48.27
C SER A 609 13.08 -29.60 -48.24
N LEU A 610 13.73 -29.66 -47.06
CA LEU A 610 15.01 -30.34 -46.87
C LEU A 610 14.91 -31.86 -47.12
N ILE A 611 13.85 -32.50 -46.62
CA ILE A 611 13.59 -33.94 -46.86
C ILE A 611 13.38 -34.19 -48.36
N GLY A 612 12.60 -33.33 -49.04
CA GLY A 612 12.41 -33.41 -50.49
C GLY A 612 13.72 -33.31 -51.27
N PHE A 613 14.62 -32.42 -50.84
CA PHE A 613 15.94 -32.24 -51.46
C PHE A 613 16.87 -33.45 -51.22
N ILE A 614 16.86 -34.04 -50.01
CA ILE A 614 17.63 -35.25 -49.71
C ILE A 614 17.13 -36.44 -50.55
N ASN A 615 15.81 -36.60 -50.67
CA ASN A 615 15.21 -37.65 -51.51
C ASN A 615 15.57 -37.48 -52.99
N TYR A 616 15.63 -36.24 -53.48
CA TYR A 616 16.13 -35.95 -54.83
C TYR A 616 17.57 -36.42 -55.02
N LEU A 617 18.48 -36.07 -54.10
CA LEU A 617 19.88 -36.52 -54.17
C LEU A 617 19.97 -38.05 -54.13
N GLY A 618 19.20 -38.72 -53.25
CA GLY A 618 19.16 -40.17 -53.17
C GLY A 618 18.68 -40.84 -54.47
N MET A 619 17.65 -40.28 -55.11
CA MET A 619 17.14 -40.76 -56.40
C MET A 619 18.17 -40.59 -57.52
N VAL A 620 18.81 -39.42 -57.62
CA VAL A 620 19.86 -39.14 -58.61
C VAL A 620 21.06 -40.07 -58.40
N TYR A 621 21.50 -40.28 -57.16
CA TYR A 621 22.62 -41.17 -56.84
C TYR A 621 22.30 -42.63 -57.16
N THR A 622 21.08 -43.09 -56.89
CA THR A 622 20.62 -44.45 -57.20
C THR A 622 20.56 -44.69 -58.71
N ILE A 623 20.05 -43.72 -59.48
CA ILE A 623 20.02 -43.81 -60.94
C ILE A 623 21.44 -43.79 -61.53
N LEU A 624 22.34 -42.97 -60.99
CA LEU A 624 23.74 -42.89 -61.44
C LEU A 624 24.57 -44.12 -61.08
N THR A 625 24.26 -44.82 -59.99
CA THR A 625 25.01 -46.02 -59.53
C THR A 625 24.58 -47.32 -60.22
N VAL A 626 23.38 -47.36 -60.82
CA VAL A 626 22.86 -48.53 -61.55
C VAL A 626 23.21 -48.51 -63.06
N VAL A 627 23.73 -47.39 -63.57
CA VAL A 627 24.12 -47.25 -64.99
C VAL A 627 25.60 -47.57 -65.15
N ASP A 628 25.90 -48.57 -65.99
CA ASP A 628 27.28 -48.95 -66.33
C ASP A 628 28.00 -47.77 -67.01
N VAL A 629 29.19 -47.41 -66.53
CA VAL A 629 29.89 -46.14 -66.87
C VAL A 629 30.12 -45.99 -68.38
N ASN A 630 30.20 -47.10 -69.10
CA ASN A 630 30.45 -47.15 -70.54
C ASN A 630 29.17 -47.12 -71.41
N SER A 631 27.98 -47.21 -70.82
CA SER A 631 26.71 -47.34 -71.56
C SER A 631 25.95 -46.02 -71.79
N GLY A 632 26.36 -44.94 -71.11
CA GLY A 632 25.65 -43.65 -71.14
C GLY A 632 24.27 -43.71 -70.45
N LEU A 633 23.75 -42.56 -70.02
CA LEU A 633 22.41 -42.53 -69.42
C LEU A 633 21.33 -42.77 -70.49
N SER A 634 20.39 -43.67 -70.20
CA SER A 634 19.20 -43.87 -71.05
C SER A 634 18.35 -42.59 -71.10
N THR A 635 17.65 -42.37 -72.22
CA THR A 635 16.76 -41.21 -72.39
C THR A 635 15.71 -41.10 -71.28
N GLY A 636 15.22 -42.24 -70.77
CA GLY A 636 14.27 -42.27 -69.64
C GLY A 636 14.88 -41.78 -68.32
N ASN A 637 16.14 -42.13 -68.04
CA ASN A 637 16.86 -41.66 -66.86
C ASN A 637 17.18 -40.16 -66.96
N ILE A 638 17.52 -39.67 -68.16
CA ILE A 638 17.72 -38.23 -68.42
C ILE A 638 16.43 -37.46 -68.14
N VAL A 639 15.29 -37.92 -68.67
CA VAL A 639 13.98 -37.29 -68.43
C VAL A 639 13.62 -37.29 -66.94
N ALA A 640 13.83 -38.43 -66.24
CA ALA A 640 13.58 -38.53 -64.80
C ALA A 640 14.44 -37.55 -63.99
N ILE A 641 15.75 -37.48 -64.29
CA ILE A 641 16.66 -36.52 -63.65
C ILE A 641 16.24 -35.08 -63.99
N SER A 642 15.87 -34.76 -65.23
CA SER A 642 15.45 -33.41 -65.62
C SER A 642 14.17 -32.97 -64.90
N VAL A 643 13.14 -33.82 -64.81
CA VAL A 643 11.91 -33.52 -64.08
C VAL A 643 12.20 -33.35 -62.58
N ALA A 644 13.02 -34.23 -62.01
CA ALA A 644 13.39 -34.15 -60.61
C ALA A 644 14.26 -32.91 -60.31
N THR A 645 15.14 -32.50 -61.22
CA THR A 645 15.94 -31.27 -61.13
C THR A 645 15.05 -30.03 -61.17
N PHE A 646 14.02 -30.04 -62.03
CA PHE A 646 13.05 -28.94 -62.11
C PHE A 646 12.24 -28.81 -60.82
N LEU A 647 11.77 -29.93 -60.25
CA LEU A 647 11.09 -29.93 -58.94
C LEU A 647 12.02 -29.49 -57.81
N ALA A 648 13.30 -29.88 -57.83
CA ALA A 648 14.30 -29.41 -56.88
C ALA A 648 14.56 -27.90 -56.99
N LEU A 649 14.58 -27.35 -58.22
CA LEU A 649 14.69 -25.90 -58.46
C LEU A 649 13.50 -25.13 -57.89
N ILE A 650 12.28 -25.66 -58.03
CA ILE A 650 11.07 -25.08 -57.41
C ILE A 650 11.20 -25.10 -55.89
N LEU A 651 11.67 -26.19 -55.30
CA LEU A 651 11.92 -26.29 -53.85
C LEU A 651 12.96 -25.27 -53.37
N VAL A 652 14.06 -25.09 -54.11
CA VAL A 652 15.09 -24.08 -53.80
C VAL A 652 14.53 -22.66 -53.92
N ALA A 653 13.70 -22.38 -54.92
CA ALA A 653 13.04 -21.08 -55.07
C ALA A 653 12.08 -20.78 -53.91
N ILE A 654 11.29 -21.77 -53.48
CA ILE A 654 10.41 -21.69 -52.30
C ILE A 654 11.25 -21.44 -51.04
N PHE A 655 12.33 -22.19 -50.84
CA PHE A 655 13.23 -22.03 -49.70
C PHE A 655 13.90 -20.65 -49.67
N GLY A 656 14.35 -20.15 -50.83
CA GLY A 656 14.92 -18.82 -50.98
C GLY A 656 13.90 -17.71 -50.66
N TYR A 657 12.67 -17.82 -51.16
CA TYR A 657 11.59 -16.88 -50.87
C TYR A 657 11.28 -16.81 -49.37
N PHE A 658 11.13 -17.95 -48.70
CA PHE A 658 10.84 -18.00 -47.27
C PHE A 658 12.03 -17.51 -46.43
N SER A 659 13.26 -17.87 -46.78
CA SER A 659 14.47 -17.41 -46.10
C SER A 659 14.62 -15.88 -46.21
N PHE A 660 14.36 -15.31 -47.39
CA PHE A 660 14.37 -13.86 -47.59
C PHE A 660 13.27 -13.16 -46.79
N LYS A 661 12.07 -13.74 -46.70
CA LYS A 661 10.96 -13.20 -45.87
C LYS A 661 11.30 -13.21 -44.38
N VAL A 662 11.97 -14.25 -43.87
CA VAL A 662 12.44 -14.33 -42.48
C VAL A 662 13.53 -13.33 -42.18
N LEU A 663 14.52 -13.20 -43.08
CA LEU A 663 15.62 -12.25 -42.94
C LEU A 663 15.11 -10.80 -42.97
N SER A 664 14.24 -10.46 -43.93
CA SER A 664 13.65 -9.12 -44.03
C SER A 664 12.75 -8.75 -42.84
N ALA A 665 12.03 -9.71 -42.24
CA ALA A 665 11.29 -9.49 -41.00
C ALA A 665 12.21 -9.17 -39.80
N LYS A 666 13.41 -9.78 -39.74
CA LYS A 666 14.44 -9.47 -38.74
C LYS A 666 14.99 -8.05 -38.89
N TYR A 667 15.14 -7.56 -40.12
CA TYR A 667 15.60 -6.20 -40.40
C TYR A 667 14.52 -5.14 -40.13
N ARG A 668 13.23 -5.46 -40.33
CA ARG A 668 12.12 -4.55 -39.98
C ARG A 668 11.87 -4.40 -38.49
N LYS A 669 12.22 -5.40 -37.66
CA LYS A 669 12.14 -5.32 -36.17
C LYS A 669 13.29 -4.55 -35.51
N LYS A 670 14.33 -4.18 -36.26
CA LYS A 670 15.53 -3.45 -35.78
C LYS A 670 15.50 -1.95 -36.07
N ARG A 671 14.49 -1.47 -36.79
CA ARG A 671 14.06 -0.07 -36.87
C ARG A 671 12.79 0.06 -36.05
#